data_AF-A0A932CWE2-F1
#
_entry.id   AF-A0A932CWE2-F1
#
_cell.length_a   1.000
_cell.length_b   1.000
_cell.length_c   1.000
_cell.angle_alpha   90.00
_cell.angle_beta   90.00
_cell.angle_gamma   90.00
#
_symmetry.space_group_name_H-M   'P 1'
#
loop_
_entity.id
_entity.type
_entity.pdbx_description
1 polymer ?
#
loop_
_entity_poly.entity_id
_entity_poly.type
_entity_poly.pdbx_seq_one_letter_code
_entity_poly.pdbx_strand_id
1 'polypeptide(L)'
;MRRRTIRLAPLLVLVSLAIPRPCAAQEQIKPYFMLIFDNSGSMDGAPMQQAKTAVSNIVNSTGDAVFGLERFLTCTTPASLNCPNCPGGWPTWCDGEILVGIYEDNQDAILVWTDGVCDFDTGQYEITTRASTPLAASLDEAHGYFENGITNGWGTWSSPIELDQDAVPPVDHCRPYSVILLTDGQETCSGDPEAEATELRTTTVDGEVYDVRTYAIGFRLAAPNDEIEDIANAGGTDNPDPLYLGFYPQDDVDLQVALSQIIQDSLLVEVCNGVDDDCDLLIDEGVTNACGGCGPLVEACDGDDDDCDGEIDEGFPLYCDRPNDHFAQDLCADPGETVCDGVDDNCNGAIDEDDICAGCAPSGEICDGIDNDCDGIADDGLTRPCGTDVGECSRGVETCVAGAWGACSGQGPVDEECNGLDDDCNGVADGMLETCGTDEGECQAGARRCEDGELGDCVGEVGPREEICDGLDNDCDGEADEDDPGGGAACGTDEGECTSGIYACVGGELVCDDVGPSAEACDGLDNDCDGEADENNPGGGGPCGLEDEGECSDGVLQCADGQVECIGGQGPSVEICDGRDNDCDGDTDEGNPGGGAGCGTEEGECEAGTLDCQAGELICVGEVPPSDEVCDGLDNDCDGGVDEGLPVGDPCGTDVGECEPGLWVCEGGDLVCQGESGPTEEECNGLDDDCDSEIDEGLGLGDECGTEIGLCVPGLSQCLEGGVVCAGGTPPQAEVCDCEDNDCDGSTDENPDEICPAGSRCIDCDCASPCSAEQEFPCPPGRECIDGWCIGNLCSGVTCPEGERCVRGDCVSRCEGIVCDAGLRCSESLCLVDDCFNFPDDCGEGEACVDGDCAPHPCEGVACGAAEYCRAGDCVGSCVGVECAGGQRCVDGSCETDRCAGVECNERRFC
;
A
#
# COMPACT_ATOMS: atom_id res chain seq x y z
N MET A 1 -45.29 -43.56 49.53
CA MET A 1 -45.71 -42.14 49.67
C MET A 1 -44.89 -41.32 48.68
N ARG A 2 -45.55 -40.41 47.97
CA ARG A 2 -45.09 -39.70 46.77
C ARG A 2 -43.63 -39.19 46.86
N ARG A 3 -42.79 -39.53 45.89
CA ARG A 3 -41.60 -38.75 45.54
C ARG A 3 -41.64 -38.43 44.06
N ARG A 4 -41.51 -37.14 43.77
CA ARG A 4 -41.52 -36.50 42.46
C ARG A 4 -40.29 -36.95 41.68
N THR A 5 -40.49 -37.35 40.43
CA THR A 5 -39.45 -37.51 39.41
C THR A 5 -39.09 -36.11 38.90
N ILE A 6 -37.88 -35.66 39.23
CA ILE A 6 -37.22 -34.54 38.55
C ILE A 6 -36.38 -35.19 37.45
N ARG A 7 -36.58 -34.76 36.20
CA ARG A 7 -35.71 -35.10 35.07
C ARG A 7 -34.39 -34.35 35.26
N LEU A 8 -33.28 -35.08 35.37
CA LEU A 8 -31.96 -34.57 35.03
C LEU A 8 -31.63 -35.11 33.64
N ALA A 9 -31.43 -34.20 32.68
CA ALA A 9 -30.75 -34.50 31.43
C ALA A 9 -29.24 -34.47 31.70
N PRO A 10 -28.43 -35.41 31.20
CA PRO A 10 -26.99 -35.23 31.13
C PRO A 10 -26.69 -34.31 29.94
N LEU A 11 -26.03 -33.18 30.23
CA LEU A 11 -25.34 -32.36 29.25
C LEU A 11 -24.16 -33.21 28.74
N LEU A 12 -24.20 -33.64 27.48
CA LEU A 12 -23.03 -34.22 26.81
C LEU A 12 -22.31 -33.02 26.18
N VAL A 13 -21.17 -32.64 26.77
CA VAL A 13 -20.23 -31.70 26.15
C VAL A 13 -19.57 -32.45 25.01
N LEU A 14 -19.91 -32.07 23.78
CA LEU A 14 -19.15 -32.44 22.58
C LEU A 14 -17.83 -31.65 22.64
N VAL A 15 -16.77 -32.29 23.08
CA VAL A 15 -15.41 -31.84 22.77
C VAL A 15 -15.18 -32.26 21.34
N SER A 16 -15.34 -31.31 20.42
CA SER A 16 -14.93 -31.47 19.03
C SER A 16 -13.40 -31.43 19.02
N LEU A 17 -12.74 -32.58 18.88
CA LEU A 17 -11.33 -32.58 18.51
C LEU A 17 -11.26 -32.09 17.06
N ALA A 18 -10.88 -30.81 16.90
CA ALA A 18 -10.44 -30.29 15.61
C ALA A 18 -9.17 -31.03 15.23
N ILE A 19 -9.26 -31.83 14.16
CA ILE A 19 -8.09 -32.37 13.47
C ILE A 19 -7.60 -31.23 12.58
N PRO A 20 -6.32 -30.83 12.62
CA PRO A 20 -5.81 -29.81 11.69
C PRO A 20 -5.99 -30.34 10.26
N ARG A 21 -6.75 -29.59 9.47
CA ARG A 21 -6.84 -29.81 8.02
C ARG A 21 -5.47 -29.44 7.43
N PRO A 22 -4.95 -30.19 6.44
CA PRO A 22 -3.82 -29.68 5.66
C PRO A 22 -4.25 -28.36 5.01
N CYS A 23 -3.39 -27.33 5.09
CA CYS A 23 -3.62 -26.01 4.51
C CYS A 23 -4.07 -26.14 3.06
N ALA A 24 -5.36 -25.89 2.82
CA ALA A 24 -5.78 -25.33 1.55
C ALA A 24 -5.49 -23.83 1.68
N ALA A 25 -4.71 -23.27 0.77
CA ALA A 25 -4.57 -21.81 0.68
C ALA A 25 -5.99 -21.21 0.57
N GLN A 26 -6.40 -20.44 1.57
CA GLN A 26 -7.64 -19.67 1.53
C GLN A 26 -7.40 -18.47 0.62
N GLU A 27 -8.39 -18.19 -0.22
CA GLU A 27 -8.30 -17.24 -1.33
C GLU A 27 -8.70 -15.86 -0.79
N GLN A 28 -7.72 -14.97 -0.60
CA GLN A 28 -7.90 -13.61 -0.08
C GLN A 28 -8.98 -12.84 -0.88
N ILE A 29 -9.87 -12.10 -0.20
CA ILE A 29 -10.89 -11.28 -0.86
C ILE A 29 -10.24 -10.05 -1.49
N LYS A 30 -10.10 -10.05 -2.82
CA LYS A 30 -9.49 -8.96 -3.58
C LYS A 30 -10.36 -7.69 -3.60
N PRO A 31 -9.83 -6.49 -3.30
CA PRO A 31 -10.54 -5.22 -3.46
C PRO A 31 -10.87 -4.92 -4.93
N TYR A 32 -11.98 -4.21 -5.13
CA TYR A 32 -12.49 -3.82 -6.44
C TYR A 32 -12.33 -2.32 -6.65
N PHE A 33 -11.65 -1.93 -7.72
CA PHE A 33 -11.36 -0.54 -8.05
C PHE A 33 -11.99 -0.13 -9.38
N MET A 34 -12.68 1.01 -9.44
CA MET A 34 -12.92 1.70 -10.69
C MET A 34 -11.83 2.76 -10.90
N LEU A 35 -10.98 2.58 -11.92
CA LEU A 35 -9.97 3.57 -12.28
C LEU A 35 -10.59 4.58 -13.26
N ILE A 36 -10.76 5.82 -12.81
CA ILE A 36 -11.17 6.94 -13.63
C ILE A 36 -9.92 7.62 -14.17
N PHE A 37 -9.70 7.48 -15.48
CA PHE A 37 -8.50 7.97 -16.16
C PHE A 37 -8.76 9.33 -16.81
N ASP A 38 -8.05 10.36 -16.35
CA ASP A 38 -8.06 11.67 -16.98
C ASP A 38 -7.44 11.61 -18.38
N ASN A 39 -8.31 11.81 -19.37
CA ASN A 39 -7.92 11.96 -20.76
C ASN A 39 -8.27 13.33 -21.31
N SER A 40 -8.25 14.37 -20.48
CA SER A 40 -8.45 15.76 -20.87
C SER A 40 -7.24 16.32 -21.64
N GLY A 41 -7.30 17.61 -21.97
CA GLY A 41 -6.31 18.26 -22.84
C GLY A 41 -5.04 18.64 -22.10
N SER A 42 -5.11 18.78 -20.77
CA SER A 42 -3.94 19.02 -19.92
C SER A 42 -2.99 17.82 -19.91
N MET A 43 -3.54 16.61 -20.05
CA MET A 43 -2.77 15.37 -20.09
C MET A 43 -2.00 15.13 -21.40
N ASP A 44 -2.08 16.02 -22.41
CA ASP A 44 -1.51 15.74 -23.73
C ASP A 44 0.02 15.57 -23.77
N GLY A 45 0.48 14.63 -24.60
CA GLY A 45 1.90 14.32 -24.76
C GLY A 45 2.46 13.35 -23.71
N ALA A 46 3.50 13.80 -22.98
CA ALA A 46 4.24 12.96 -22.04
C ALA A 46 3.44 12.52 -20.80
N PRO A 47 2.61 13.39 -20.16
CA PRO A 47 1.79 12.98 -19.02
C PRO A 47 0.89 11.77 -19.31
N MET A 48 0.15 11.80 -20.42
CA MET A 48 -0.70 10.69 -20.87
C MET A 48 0.08 9.38 -21.06
N GLN A 49 1.28 9.45 -21.64
CA GLN A 49 2.10 8.24 -21.86
C GLN A 49 2.58 7.65 -20.54
N GLN A 50 3.05 8.49 -19.62
CA GLN A 50 3.49 8.07 -18.29
C GLN A 50 2.34 7.45 -17.48
N ALA A 51 1.19 8.11 -17.47
CA ALA A 51 -0.01 7.62 -16.79
C ALA A 51 -0.45 6.24 -17.32
N LYS A 52 -0.42 6.03 -18.64
CA LYS A 52 -0.71 4.73 -19.25
C LYS A 52 0.31 3.66 -18.91
N THR A 53 1.60 4.01 -18.92
CA THR A 53 2.67 3.09 -18.55
C THR A 53 2.50 2.63 -17.10
N ALA A 54 2.27 3.57 -16.17
CA ALA A 54 2.05 3.27 -14.77
C ALA A 54 0.83 2.34 -14.57
N VAL A 55 -0.31 2.68 -15.17
CA VAL A 55 -1.53 1.87 -15.08
C VAL A 55 -1.33 0.48 -15.69
N SER A 56 -0.67 0.38 -16.85
CA SER A 56 -0.41 -0.90 -17.50
C SER A 56 0.50 -1.78 -16.66
N ASN A 57 1.51 -1.21 -16.02
CA ASN A 57 2.42 -1.96 -15.16
C ASN A 57 1.69 -2.48 -13.92
N ILE A 58 0.89 -1.64 -13.25
CA ILE A 58 0.12 -2.04 -12.06
C ILE A 58 -0.92 -3.12 -12.37
N VAL A 59 -1.67 -2.97 -13.46
CA VAL A 59 -2.67 -3.96 -13.89
C VAL A 59 -2.02 -5.28 -14.29
N ASN A 60 -0.79 -5.27 -14.82
CA ASN A 60 -0.03 -6.49 -15.15
C ASN A 60 0.66 -7.13 -13.95
N SER A 61 1.10 -6.34 -12.98
CA SER A 61 1.90 -6.81 -11.84
C SER A 61 1.05 -7.27 -10.66
N THR A 62 -0.18 -6.79 -10.56
CA THR A 62 -1.00 -6.97 -9.34
C THR A 62 -2.07 -8.03 -9.55
N GLY A 63 -1.87 -9.20 -8.93
CA GLY A 63 -2.87 -10.26 -8.87
C GLY A 63 -3.92 -10.08 -7.76
N ASP A 64 -3.68 -9.13 -6.84
CA ASP A 64 -4.40 -9.00 -5.56
C ASP A 64 -5.55 -8.00 -5.60
N ALA A 65 -5.81 -7.35 -6.74
CA ALA A 65 -6.91 -6.40 -6.92
C ALA A 65 -7.58 -6.59 -8.30
N VAL A 66 -8.83 -6.16 -8.43
CA VAL A 66 -9.57 -6.20 -9.70
C VAL A 66 -9.99 -4.79 -10.09
N PHE A 67 -9.67 -4.41 -11.33
CA PHE A 67 -9.87 -3.05 -11.83
C PHE A 67 -11.03 -2.97 -12.81
N GLY A 68 -11.70 -1.83 -12.86
CA GLY A 68 -12.50 -1.35 -13.98
C GLY A 68 -11.81 -0.13 -14.57
N LEU A 69 -12.18 0.24 -15.78
CA LEU A 69 -11.61 1.40 -16.46
C LEU A 69 -12.72 2.32 -16.97
N GLU A 70 -12.64 3.56 -16.54
CA GLU A 70 -13.44 4.69 -17.00
C GLU A 70 -12.53 5.77 -17.60
N ARG A 71 -13.06 6.53 -18.55
CA ARG A 71 -12.44 7.77 -19.02
C ARG A 71 -13.45 8.91 -19.04
N PHE A 72 -12.97 10.14 -19.23
CA PHE A 72 -13.84 11.29 -19.44
C PHE A 72 -14.52 11.28 -20.83
N LEU A 73 -15.81 11.63 -20.85
CA LEU A 73 -16.61 11.78 -22.06
C LEU A 73 -17.02 13.24 -22.27
N THR A 74 -16.38 13.89 -23.23
CA THR A 74 -16.72 15.26 -23.65
C THR A 74 -17.14 15.30 -25.12
N CYS A 75 -18.20 16.02 -25.46
CA CYS A 75 -18.59 16.29 -26.84
C CYS A 75 -18.09 17.67 -27.30
N THR A 76 -16.94 17.73 -27.97
CA THR A 76 -16.52 18.93 -28.71
C THR A 76 -16.72 18.72 -30.20
N THR A 77 -17.32 19.69 -30.89
CA THR A 77 -17.26 19.73 -32.36
C THR A 77 -15.83 20.09 -32.76
N PRO A 78 -15.05 19.25 -33.46
CA PRO A 78 -13.85 19.71 -34.13
C PRO A 78 -14.28 20.47 -35.39
N ALA A 79 -13.68 21.62 -35.65
CA ALA A 79 -13.92 22.38 -36.88
C ALA A 79 -13.40 21.70 -38.17
N SER A 80 -13.05 20.40 -38.19
CA SER A 80 -12.39 19.82 -39.37
C SER A 80 -12.54 18.32 -39.67
N LEU A 81 -13.38 17.52 -39.00
CA LEU A 81 -13.59 16.11 -39.41
C LEU A 81 -15.06 15.68 -39.38
N ASN A 82 -15.56 15.28 -40.54
CA ASN A 82 -16.91 14.81 -40.82
C ASN A 82 -17.18 13.48 -40.09
N CYS A 83 -17.87 13.50 -38.95
CA CYS A 83 -18.48 12.29 -38.38
C CYS A 83 -20.02 12.40 -38.41
N PRO A 84 -20.75 11.42 -38.99
CA PRO A 84 -22.18 11.50 -39.19
C PRO A 84 -22.95 10.97 -37.97
N ASN A 85 -23.34 11.88 -37.06
CA ASN A 85 -24.59 11.89 -36.27
C ASN A 85 -24.39 12.65 -34.95
N CYS A 86 -24.18 13.97 -35.03
CA CYS A 86 -24.58 14.86 -33.94
C CYS A 86 -25.95 15.46 -34.32
N PRO A 87 -27.07 15.08 -33.67
CA PRO A 87 -28.35 15.75 -33.89
C PRO A 87 -28.27 17.13 -33.25
N GLY A 88 -28.02 18.16 -34.07
CA GLY A 88 -27.67 19.49 -33.58
C GLY A 88 -28.70 20.14 -32.65
N GLY A 89 -28.21 20.85 -31.63
CA GLY A 89 -28.88 22.02 -31.05
C GLY A 89 -28.98 22.18 -29.52
N TRP A 90 -28.28 21.40 -28.68
CA TRP A 90 -28.37 21.46 -27.19
C TRP A 90 -26.98 21.23 -26.52
N PRO A 91 -26.80 21.51 -25.19
CA PRO A 91 -25.53 21.98 -24.58
C PRO A 91 -24.39 20.95 -24.61
N THR A 92 -23.16 21.36 -24.27
CA THR A 92 -21.98 20.50 -24.08
C THR A 92 -22.29 19.37 -23.09
N TRP A 93 -22.07 18.11 -23.49
CA TRP A 93 -22.21 16.95 -22.61
C TRP A 93 -20.83 16.69 -21.99
N CYS A 94 -20.79 16.73 -20.66
CA CYS A 94 -19.69 16.31 -19.83
C CYS A 94 -20.22 15.13 -19.02
N ASP A 95 -19.59 13.99 -19.17
CA ASP A 95 -20.07 12.71 -18.66
C ASP A 95 -18.87 11.79 -18.39
N GLY A 96 -19.08 10.70 -17.66
CA GLY A 96 -18.17 9.57 -17.60
C GLY A 96 -18.39 8.60 -18.76
N GLU A 97 -17.43 7.73 -19.04
CA GLU A 97 -17.62 6.60 -19.95
C GLU A 97 -16.83 5.38 -19.48
N ILE A 98 -17.55 4.42 -18.90
CA ILE A 98 -16.97 3.12 -18.51
C ILE A 98 -16.64 2.32 -19.77
N LEU A 99 -15.35 2.03 -19.93
CA LEU A 99 -14.78 1.26 -21.04
C LEU A 99 -14.76 -0.22 -20.70
N VAL A 100 -14.44 -0.54 -19.43
CA VAL A 100 -14.33 -1.90 -18.91
C VAL A 100 -14.94 -1.94 -17.52
N GLY A 101 -16.00 -2.74 -17.34
CA GLY A 101 -16.55 -3.01 -16.01
C GLY A 101 -15.63 -3.92 -15.17
N ILE A 102 -15.87 -3.96 -13.87
CA ILE A 102 -15.13 -4.77 -12.90
C ILE A 102 -15.62 -6.23 -12.97
N TYR A 103 -14.72 -7.16 -13.32
CA TYR A 103 -14.93 -8.60 -13.25
C TYR A 103 -13.57 -9.32 -13.23
N GLU A 104 -13.50 -10.51 -12.64
CA GLU A 104 -12.26 -11.30 -12.59
C GLU A 104 -11.66 -11.53 -13.98
N ASP A 105 -10.32 -11.61 -14.05
CA ASP A 105 -9.54 -11.86 -15.27
C ASP A 105 -9.78 -10.83 -16.41
N ASN A 106 -10.17 -9.60 -16.10
CA ASN A 106 -10.42 -8.55 -17.10
C ASN A 106 -9.19 -7.71 -17.49
N GLN A 107 -8.00 -8.04 -17.00
CA GLN A 107 -6.75 -7.30 -17.20
C GLN A 107 -6.46 -7.05 -18.69
N ASP A 108 -6.56 -8.08 -19.52
CA ASP A 108 -6.38 -7.97 -20.99
C ASP A 108 -7.35 -6.96 -21.62
N ALA A 109 -8.57 -6.80 -21.07
CA ALA A 109 -9.54 -5.86 -21.59
C ALA A 109 -9.20 -4.40 -21.24
N ILE A 110 -8.47 -4.18 -20.14
CA ILE A 110 -7.98 -2.86 -19.71
C ILE A 110 -6.73 -2.48 -20.50
N LEU A 111 -5.76 -3.40 -20.62
CA LEU A 111 -4.46 -3.13 -21.25
C LEU A 111 -4.57 -2.69 -22.71
N VAL A 112 -5.59 -3.16 -23.44
CA VAL A 112 -5.88 -2.73 -24.82
C VAL A 112 -6.13 -1.22 -24.93
N TRP A 113 -6.47 -0.54 -23.84
CA TRP A 113 -6.71 0.90 -23.80
C TRP A 113 -5.51 1.74 -23.39
N THR A 114 -4.44 1.09 -22.90
CA THR A 114 -3.25 1.73 -22.33
C THR A 114 -1.94 1.24 -22.96
N ASP A 115 -1.99 0.39 -23.98
CA ASP A 115 -0.82 -0.23 -24.61
C ASP A 115 -0.04 0.71 -25.55
N GLY A 116 -0.56 1.93 -25.78
CA GLY A 116 0.07 2.92 -26.66
C GLY A 116 -0.11 2.63 -28.15
N VAL A 117 -0.90 1.62 -28.53
CA VAL A 117 -1.09 1.16 -29.91
C VAL A 117 -2.47 1.55 -30.44
N CYS A 118 -2.50 2.48 -31.38
CA CYS A 118 -3.73 2.83 -32.09
C CYS A 118 -4.06 1.82 -33.20
N ASP A 119 -4.81 0.74 -32.91
CA ASP A 119 -5.25 -0.24 -33.92
C ASP A 119 -6.74 -0.11 -34.30
N PHE A 120 -7.05 0.96 -35.04
CA PHE A 120 -8.40 1.26 -35.52
C PHE A 120 -9.03 0.17 -36.40
N ASP A 121 -8.24 -0.71 -37.02
CA ASP A 121 -8.73 -1.70 -37.99
C ASP A 121 -9.21 -3.01 -37.33
N THR A 122 -8.84 -3.27 -36.06
CA THR A 122 -9.21 -4.48 -35.31
C THR A 122 -10.30 -4.25 -34.26
N GLY A 123 -10.73 -3.00 -34.05
CA GLY A 123 -11.70 -2.64 -33.02
C GLY A 123 -11.10 -2.49 -31.62
N GLN A 124 -9.77 -2.33 -31.55
CA GLN A 124 -9.04 -1.94 -30.35
C GLN A 124 -8.92 -0.41 -30.34
N TYR A 125 -9.09 0.18 -29.17
CA TYR A 125 -9.16 1.62 -29.01
C TYR A 125 -8.21 2.01 -27.87
N GLU A 126 -7.29 2.92 -28.17
CA GLU A 126 -6.37 3.50 -27.20
C GLU A 126 -7.04 4.70 -26.52
N ILE A 127 -6.76 4.96 -25.24
CA ILE A 127 -7.20 6.21 -24.60
C ILE A 127 -6.50 7.39 -25.28
N THR A 128 -7.27 8.35 -25.79
CA THR A 128 -6.72 9.56 -26.39
C THR A 128 -7.23 10.79 -25.67
N THR A 129 -6.47 11.88 -25.78
CA THR A 129 -6.83 13.17 -25.22
C THR A 129 -8.15 13.70 -25.78
N ARG A 130 -8.85 14.43 -24.92
CA ARG A 130 -10.13 15.13 -25.11
C ARG A 130 -9.98 16.53 -24.53
N ALA A 131 -11.04 17.35 -24.57
CA ALA A 131 -10.88 18.80 -24.38
C ALA A 131 -11.21 19.32 -22.97
N SER A 132 -11.88 18.56 -22.12
CA SER A 132 -12.36 19.03 -20.81
C SER A 132 -12.21 17.95 -19.75
N THR A 133 -12.21 18.37 -18.50
CA THR A 133 -12.01 17.59 -17.27
C THR A 133 -13.33 17.57 -16.47
N PRO A 134 -14.22 16.58 -16.70
CA PRO A 134 -15.50 16.42 -16.01
C PRO A 134 -15.40 15.48 -14.79
N LEU A 135 -14.65 15.86 -13.77
CA LEU A 135 -14.46 15.08 -12.53
C LEU A 135 -15.80 14.69 -11.89
N ALA A 136 -16.72 15.65 -11.71
CA ALA A 136 -18.00 15.39 -11.05
C ALA A 136 -18.86 14.40 -11.84
N ALA A 137 -18.97 14.59 -13.16
CA ALA A 137 -19.81 13.73 -13.99
C ALA A 137 -19.23 12.30 -14.11
N SER A 138 -17.90 12.16 -14.02
CA SER A 138 -17.26 10.85 -13.95
C SER A 138 -17.50 10.14 -12.62
N LEU A 139 -17.45 10.86 -11.50
CA LEU A 139 -17.80 10.29 -10.20
C LEU A 139 -19.28 9.87 -10.12
N ASP A 140 -20.20 10.64 -10.70
CA ASP A 140 -21.62 10.27 -10.83
C ASP A 140 -21.82 9.01 -11.68
N GLU A 141 -21.11 8.88 -12.81
CA GLU A 141 -21.18 7.67 -13.66
C GLU A 141 -20.66 6.43 -12.92
N ALA A 142 -19.55 6.56 -12.17
CA ALA A 142 -19.03 5.50 -11.33
C ALA A 142 -20.04 5.12 -10.23
N HIS A 143 -20.68 6.10 -9.58
CA HIS A 143 -21.73 5.87 -8.59
C HIS A 143 -22.92 5.11 -9.20
N GLY A 144 -23.40 5.53 -10.37
CA GLY A 144 -24.45 4.85 -11.11
C GLY A 144 -24.10 3.40 -11.48
N TYR A 145 -22.84 3.13 -11.81
CA TYR A 145 -22.34 1.79 -12.07
C TYR A 145 -22.34 0.89 -10.83
N PHE A 146 -21.84 1.39 -9.69
CA PHE A 146 -21.90 0.63 -8.43
C PHE A 146 -23.34 0.43 -7.94
N GLU A 147 -24.23 1.41 -8.15
CA GLU A 147 -25.63 1.31 -7.70
C GLU A 147 -26.48 0.36 -8.57
N ASN A 148 -26.40 0.48 -9.90
CA ASN A 148 -27.35 -0.16 -10.82
C ASN A 148 -26.71 -0.94 -11.97
N GLY A 149 -25.37 -0.91 -12.09
CA GLY A 149 -24.68 -1.33 -13.30
C GLY A 149 -24.91 -0.38 -14.48
N ILE A 150 -24.30 -0.68 -15.62
CA ILE A 150 -24.31 0.20 -16.79
C ILE A 150 -24.51 -0.56 -18.10
N THR A 151 -25.18 0.08 -19.07
CA THR A 151 -25.25 -0.36 -20.46
C THR A 151 -24.91 0.79 -21.39
N ASN A 152 -23.80 0.68 -22.12
CA ASN A 152 -23.34 1.72 -23.05
C ASN A 152 -22.86 1.13 -24.39
N GLY A 153 -22.09 1.90 -25.17
CA GLY A 153 -21.61 1.50 -26.49
C GLY A 153 -20.55 0.38 -26.47
N TRP A 154 -19.97 0.11 -25.31
CA TRP A 154 -18.85 -0.81 -25.09
C TRP A 154 -19.30 -2.13 -24.47
N GLY A 155 -20.35 -2.11 -23.65
CA GLY A 155 -20.84 -3.31 -23.00
C GLY A 155 -22.09 -3.14 -22.17
N THR A 156 -22.47 -4.24 -21.52
CA THR A 156 -23.47 -4.28 -20.46
C THR A 156 -22.81 -4.96 -19.28
N TRP A 157 -22.66 -4.22 -18.19
CA TRP A 157 -22.01 -4.70 -16.97
C TRP A 157 -22.97 -4.46 -15.82
N SER A 158 -23.22 -5.51 -15.03
CA SER A 158 -24.02 -5.39 -13.81
C SER A 158 -23.23 -4.69 -12.72
N SER A 159 -23.92 -4.19 -11.69
CA SER A 159 -23.23 -3.66 -10.51
C SER A 159 -22.35 -4.77 -9.92
N PRO A 160 -21.08 -4.49 -9.60
CA PRO A 160 -20.21 -5.48 -8.96
C PRO A 160 -20.70 -5.79 -7.53
N ILE A 161 -21.36 -4.84 -6.87
CA ILE A 161 -21.94 -5.02 -5.53
C ILE A 161 -23.13 -6.00 -5.58
N GLU A 162 -23.99 -5.90 -6.60
CA GLU A 162 -25.11 -6.84 -6.79
C GLU A 162 -24.62 -8.29 -6.99
N LEU A 163 -23.48 -8.46 -7.66
CA LEU A 163 -22.91 -9.78 -7.96
C LEU A 163 -22.25 -10.45 -6.74
N ASP A 164 -21.77 -9.68 -5.77
CA ASP A 164 -21.07 -10.19 -4.58
C ASP A 164 -22.05 -10.76 -3.53
N GLN A 165 -23.33 -10.36 -3.56
CA GLN A 165 -24.36 -10.83 -2.61
C GLN A 165 -24.63 -12.34 -2.64
N ASP A 166 -24.21 -13.05 -3.70
CA ASP A 166 -24.38 -14.49 -3.86
C ASP A 166 -23.22 -15.33 -3.24
N ALA A 167 -22.15 -14.67 -2.76
CA ALA A 167 -20.97 -15.31 -2.17
C ALA A 167 -21.05 -15.37 -0.63
N VAL A 168 -21.53 -16.50 -0.10
CA VAL A 168 -21.36 -17.03 1.28
C VAL A 168 -21.77 -16.09 2.46
N PRO A 169 -22.88 -16.38 3.18
CA PRO A 169 -23.19 -15.68 4.44
C PRO A 169 -22.22 -16.12 5.55
N PRO A 170 -21.62 -15.21 6.35
CA PRO A 170 -22.30 -14.06 6.98
C PRO A 170 -21.65 -12.67 6.79
N VAL A 171 -20.74 -12.50 5.84
CA VAL A 171 -19.96 -11.26 5.69
C VAL A 171 -20.60 -10.27 4.72
N ASP A 172 -21.76 -9.73 5.12
CA ASP A 172 -22.37 -8.58 4.40
C ASP A 172 -21.39 -7.38 4.47
N HIS A 173 -20.94 -6.86 3.32
CA HIS A 173 -20.05 -5.69 3.15
C HIS A 173 -18.54 -5.90 3.31
N CYS A 174 -18.03 -7.12 3.10
CA CYS A 174 -16.60 -7.38 3.31
C CYS A 174 -15.67 -7.03 2.16
N ARG A 175 -16.11 -7.00 0.91
CA ARG A 175 -15.21 -6.57 -0.17
C ARG A 175 -15.06 -5.04 -0.16
N PRO A 176 -13.82 -4.52 -0.14
CA PRO A 176 -13.61 -3.10 -0.33
C PRO A 176 -13.93 -2.70 -1.77
N TYR A 177 -14.83 -1.74 -1.94
CA TYR A 177 -15.11 -1.10 -3.23
C TYR A 177 -14.53 0.32 -3.21
N SER A 178 -13.82 0.70 -4.26
CA SER A 178 -13.17 2.00 -4.32
C SER A 178 -13.10 2.54 -5.74
N VAL A 179 -12.97 3.86 -5.83
CA VAL A 179 -12.71 4.61 -7.05
C VAL A 179 -11.32 5.22 -6.93
N ILE A 180 -10.52 5.11 -7.98
CA ILE A 180 -9.24 5.82 -8.09
C ILE A 180 -9.44 6.89 -9.16
N LEU A 181 -9.44 8.16 -8.74
CA LEU A 181 -9.54 9.31 -9.62
C LEU A 181 -8.14 9.82 -9.95
N LEU A 182 -7.66 9.56 -11.16
CA LEU A 182 -6.39 10.08 -11.66
C LEU A 182 -6.63 11.32 -12.52
N THR A 183 -6.16 12.49 -12.11
CA THR A 183 -6.31 13.75 -12.85
C THR A 183 -5.11 14.69 -12.71
N ASP A 184 -4.84 15.51 -13.72
CA ASP A 184 -3.80 16.56 -13.71
C ASP A 184 -4.38 17.98 -13.73
N GLY A 185 -5.71 18.10 -13.56
CA GLY A 185 -6.42 19.35 -13.80
C GLY A 185 -7.65 19.50 -12.92
N GLN A 186 -8.25 20.69 -13.00
CA GLN A 186 -9.43 21.02 -12.22
C GLN A 186 -10.74 20.74 -12.97
N GLU A 187 -11.85 20.62 -12.25
CA GLU A 187 -13.19 20.49 -12.83
C GLU A 187 -13.50 21.66 -13.79
N THR A 188 -13.78 21.35 -15.06
CA THR A 188 -14.04 22.37 -16.11
C THR A 188 -15.46 22.34 -16.67
N CYS A 189 -16.29 21.42 -16.21
CA CYS A 189 -17.65 21.16 -16.67
C CYS A 189 -18.75 21.60 -15.69
N SER A 190 -18.42 22.43 -14.70
CA SER A 190 -19.36 23.08 -13.77
C SER A 190 -20.15 22.10 -12.87
N GLY A 191 -19.60 20.92 -12.60
CA GLY A 191 -20.10 20.01 -11.56
C GLY A 191 -19.46 20.26 -10.19
N ASP A 192 -19.83 19.46 -9.19
CA ASP A 192 -19.31 19.49 -7.83
C ASP A 192 -18.71 18.12 -7.47
N PRO A 193 -17.41 17.90 -7.71
CA PRO A 193 -16.81 16.57 -7.51
C PRO A 193 -16.75 16.15 -6.03
N GLU A 194 -16.71 17.10 -5.09
CA GLU A 194 -16.78 16.81 -3.64
C GLU A 194 -18.14 16.20 -3.26
N ALA A 195 -19.23 16.75 -3.81
CA ALA A 195 -20.56 16.23 -3.59
C ALA A 195 -20.72 14.80 -4.12
N GLU A 196 -20.22 14.52 -5.33
CA GLU A 196 -20.32 13.20 -5.96
C GLU A 196 -19.44 12.15 -5.24
N ALA A 197 -18.25 12.54 -4.79
CA ALA A 197 -17.41 11.70 -3.92
C ALA A 197 -18.12 11.35 -2.59
N THR A 198 -18.88 12.29 -2.03
CA THR A 198 -19.71 12.03 -0.85
C THR A 198 -20.87 11.08 -1.16
N GLU A 199 -21.50 11.18 -2.33
CA GLU A 199 -22.60 10.29 -2.72
C GLU A 199 -22.13 8.83 -2.86
N LEU A 200 -20.95 8.59 -3.42
CA LEU A 200 -20.31 7.26 -3.54
C LEU A 200 -20.22 6.52 -2.18
N ARG A 201 -19.94 7.24 -1.09
CA ARG A 201 -19.91 6.70 0.30
C ARG A 201 -21.26 6.17 0.78
N THR A 202 -22.34 6.50 0.08
CA THR A 202 -23.72 6.15 0.43
C THR A 202 -24.45 5.36 -0.66
N THR A 203 -23.68 4.70 -1.53
CA THR A 203 -24.20 3.88 -2.64
C THR A 203 -25.22 2.86 -2.13
N THR A 204 -26.43 2.85 -2.67
CA THR A 204 -27.51 1.99 -2.16
C THR A 204 -27.87 0.87 -3.14
N VAL A 205 -27.57 -0.37 -2.78
CA VAL A 205 -27.90 -1.56 -3.59
C VAL A 205 -28.89 -2.43 -2.82
N ASP A 206 -30.03 -2.74 -3.44
CA ASP A 206 -31.15 -3.52 -2.84
C ASP A 206 -31.67 -3.01 -1.48
N GLY A 207 -31.40 -1.75 -1.14
CA GLY A 207 -31.83 -1.10 0.10
C GLY A 207 -30.82 -1.14 1.25
N GLU A 208 -29.64 -1.73 1.02
CA GLU A 208 -28.49 -1.66 1.91
C GLU A 208 -27.50 -0.60 1.39
N VAL A 209 -26.74 0.03 2.30
CA VAL A 209 -25.83 1.13 2.00
C VAL A 209 -24.39 0.62 2.03
N TYR A 210 -23.67 0.83 0.94
CA TYR A 210 -22.29 0.41 0.74
C TYR A 210 -21.36 1.63 0.73
N ASP A 211 -20.19 1.43 1.33
CA ASP A 211 -19.14 2.44 1.45
C ASP A 211 -18.17 2.34 0.27
N VAL A 212 -18.41 3.10 -0.82
CA VAL A 212 -17.47 3.16 -1.96
C VAL A 212 -16.54 4.36 -1.77
N ARG A 213 -15.27 4.11 -1.45
CA ARG A 213 -14.28 5.18 -1.17
C ARG A 213 -13.70 5.78 -2.45
N THR A 214 -13.19 7.01 -2.39
CA THR A 214 -12.60 7.69 -3.56
C THR A 214 -11.19 8.17 -3.25
N TYR A 215 -10.19 7.49 -3.82
CA TYR A 215 -8.78 7.91 -3.77
C TYR A 215 -8.52 8.94 -4.88
N ALA A 216 -8.08 10.14 -4.50
CA ALA A 216 -7.76 11.21 -5.46
C ALA A 216 -6.26 11.31 -5.71
N ILE A 217 -5.86 11.25 -6.98
CA ILE A 217 -4.47 11.37 -7.44
C ILE A 217 -4.34 12.62 -8.32
N GLY A 218 -3.61 13.61 -7.83
CA GLY A 218 -3.22 14.82 -8.56
C GLY A 218 -1.91 14.62 -9.31
N PHE A 219 -1.96 14.04 -10.50
CA PHE A 219 -0.76 13.74 -11.29
C PHE A 219 -0.11 15.01 -11.83
N ARG A 220 1.20 15.18 -11.60
CA ARG A 220 1.97 16.39 -11.96
C ARG A 220 1.43 17.69 -11.35
N LEU A 221 0.59 17.59 -10.34
CA LEU A 221 0.15 18.73 -9.54
C LEU A 221 1.09 18.94 -8.36
N ALA A 222 1.25 20.19 -7.94
CA ALA A 222 1.95 20.51 -6.71
C ALA A 222 1.03 20.27 -5.50
N ALA A 223 1.56 19.64 -4.45
CA ALA A 223 0.88 19.47 -3.18
C ALA A 223 1.01 20.73 -2.29
N PRO A 224 -0.01 21.08 -1.48
CA PRO A 224 -1.38 20.57 -1.56
C PRO A 224 -2.17 21.24 -2.70
N ASN A 225 -3.15 20.52 -3.24
CA ASN A 225 -4.13 21.06 -4.17
C ASN A 225 -5.53 20.94 -3.55
N ASP A 226 -6.17 22.08 -3.29
CA ASP A 226 -7.45 22.15 -2.58
C ASP A 226 -8.51 21.19 -3.13
N GLU A 227 -8.68 21.10 -4.46
CA GLU A 227 -9.71 20.25 -5.06
C GLU A 227 -9.42 18.75 -4.89
N ILE A 228 -8.15 18.34 -5.01
CA ILE A 228 -7.74 16.94 -4.79
C ILE A 228 -7.92 16.56 -3.31
N GLU A 229 -7.55 17.45 -2.40
CA GLU A 229 -7.71 17.25 -0.95
C GLU A 229 -9.19 17.19 -0.55
N ASP A 230 -10.02 18.08 -1.11
CA ASP A 230 -11.46 18.11 -0.84
C ASP A 230 -12.14 16.83 -1.36
N ILE A 231 -11.78 16.34 -2.56
CA ILE A 231 -12.29 15.07 -3.10
C ILE A 231 -11.83 13.88 -2.25
N ALA A 232 -10.56 13.81 -1.86
CA ALA A 232 -10.04 12.73 -1.00
C ALA A 232 -10.73 12.70 0.37
N ASN A 233 -10.93 13.88 0.98
CA ASN A 233 -11.65 14.03 2.24
C ASN A 233 -13.12 13.62 2.13
N ALA A 234 -13.83 14.05 1.07
CA ALA A 234 -15.22 13.67 0.81
C ALA A 234 -15.36 12.17 0.48
N GLY A 235 -14.39 11.64 -0.28
CA GLY A 235 -14.21 10.21 -0.56
C GLY A 235 -13.75 9.40 0.64
N GLY A 236 -13.43 10.06 1.76
CA GLY A 236 -12.92 9.56 3.04
C GLY A 236 -11.84 8.49 2.89
N THR A 237 -10.85 8.82 2.07
CA THR A 237 -9.58 8.12 1.95
C THR A 237 -8.48 9.01 2.52
N ASP A 238 -7.51 8.40 3.17
CA ASP A 238 -6.34 9.09 3.70
C ASP A 238 -5.10 8.63 2.94
N ASN A 239 -4.13 9.52 2.77
CA ASN A 239 -2.78 9.16 2.33
C ASN A 239 -1.93 8.86 3.58
N PRO A 240 -1.05 7.83 3.56
CA PRO A 240 -0.15 7.53 4.67
C PRO A 240 0.80 8.69 5.06
N ASP A 241 1.01 9.69 4.20
CA ASP A 241 1.65 10.95 4.58
C ASP A 241 0.70 11.81 5.44
N PRO A 242 1.04 12.13 6.71
CA PRO A 242 0.16 12.88 7.60
C PRO A 242 -0.08 14.35 7.18
N LEU A 243 0.59 14.84 6.13
CA LEU A 243 0.45 16.21 5.66
C LEU A 243 -0.63 16.40 4.58
N TYR A 244 -1.04 15.34 3.88
CA TYR A 244 -1.94 15.40 2.73
C TYR A 244 -2.92 14.22 2.74
N LEU A 245 -4.09 14.38 2.13
CA LEU A 245 -5.08 13.31 1.91
C LEU A 245 -5.01 12.76 0.48
N GLY A 246 -4.64 13.60 -0.49
CA GLY A 246 -4.43 13.20 -1.88
C GLY A 246 -3.03 12.66 -2.17
N PHE A 247 -2.89 11.95 -3.30
CA PHE A 247 -1.59 11.49 -3.81
C PHE A 247 -1.09 12.44 -4.92
N TYR A 248 0.20 12.81 -4.89
CA TYR A 248 0.78 13.80 -5.84
C TYR A 248 1.99 13.29 -6.62
N PRO A 249 1.86 12.22 -7.41
CA PRO A 249 2.95 11.67 -8.20
C PRO A 249 3.38 12.62 -9.33
N GLN A 250 4.69 12.75 -9.57
CA GLN A 250 5.24 13.64 -10.59
C GLN A 250 5.58 12.94 -11.91
N ASP A 251 5.78 11.62 -11.87
CA ASP A 251 6.07 10.78 -13.03
C ASP A 251 5.46 9.38 -12.90
N ASP A 252 5.74 8.52 -13.88
CA ASP A 252 5.21 7.15 -13.94
C ASP A 252 5.70 6.25 -12.81
N VAL A 253 6.89 6.48 -12.25
CA VAL A 253 7.42 5.69 -11.13
C VAL A 253 6.68 6.07 -9.86
N ASP A 254 6.56 7.36 -9.57
CA ASP A 254 5.80 7.86 -8.42
C ASP A 254 4.33 7.41 -8.49
N LEU A 255 3.74 7.44 -9.69
CA LEU A 255 2.35 7.01 -9.89
C LEU A 255 2.17 5.51 -9.64
N GLN A 256 3.15 4.68 -10.03
CA GLN A 256 3.15 3.25 -9.69
C GLN A 256 3.24 3.02 -8.18
N VAL A 257 4.06 3.80 -7.47
CA VAL A 257 4.16 3.74 -6.01
C VAL A 257 2.83 4.14 -5.37
N ALA A 258 2.23 5.25 -5.79
CA ALA A 258 0.93 5.71 -5.28
C ALA A 258 -0.18 4.67 -5.49
N LEU A 259 -0.28 4.09 -6.69
CA LEU A 259 -1.25 3.03 -6.99
C LEU A 259 -0.99 1.77 -6.17
N SER A 260 0.27 1.37 -5.99
CA SER A 260 0.63 0.20 -5.17
C SER A 260 0.24 0.41 -3.71
N GLN A 261 0.45 1.61 -3.18
CA GLN A 261 0.06 1.97 -1.81
C GLN A 261 -1.46 1.92 -1.64
N ILE A 262 -2.22 2.51 -2.57
CA ILE A 262 -3.70 2.48 -2.55
C ILE A 262 -4.22 1.04 -2.52
N ILE A 263 -3.61 0.14 -3.31
CA ILE A 263 -3.97 -1.27 -3.33
C ILE A 263 -3.68 -1.91 -1.97
N GLN A 264 -2.47 -1.71 -1.42
CA GLN A 264 -2.09 -2.26 -0.12
C GLN A 264 -2.98 -1.77 1.02
N ASP A 265 -3.32 -0.47 1.05
CA ASP A 265 -4.18 0.12 2.07
C ASP A 265 -5.64 -0.36 1.96
N SER A 266 -6.02 -0.89 0.80
CA SER A 266 -7.34 -1.47 0.56
C SER A 266 -7.37 -3.00 0.68
N LEU A 267 -6.23 -3.65 0.96
CA LEU A 267 -6.22 -5.06 1.33
C LEU A 267 -6.66 -5.17 2.77
N LEU A 268 -7.70 -5.97 3.00
CA LEU A 268 -8.07 -6.35 4.35
C LEU A 268 -7.06 -7.37 4.86
N VAL A 269 -6.61 -7.15 6.10
CA VAL A 269 -5.71 -8.02 6.85
C VAL A 269 -6.29 -8.22 8.23
N GLU A 270 -6.14 -9.41 8.77
CA GLU A 270 -6.56 -9.72 10.13
C GLU A 270 -5.92 -8.78 11.15
N VAL A 271 -6.75 -8.22 12.03
CA VAL A 271 -6.31 -7.50 13.22
C VAL A 271 -6.84 -8.26 14.41
N CYS A 272 -5.98 -8.52 15.39
CA CYS A 272 -6.33 -9.34 16.53
C CYS A 272 -7.39 -8.68 17.43
N ASN A 273 -8.66 -8.82 17.07
CA ASN A 273 -9.80 -8.06 17.57
C ASN A 273 -11.05 -8.94 17.78
N GLY A 274 -11.01 -10.21 17.38
CA GLY A 274 -12.10 -11.18 17.52
C GLY A 274 -13.19 -11.08 16.46
N VAL A 275 -12.90 -10.40 15.35
CA VAL A 275 -13.72 -10.28 14.14
C VAL A 275 -12.91 -10.85 12.97
N ASP A 276 -13.62 -11.33 11.98
CA ASP A 276 -13.10 -11.76 10.68
C ASP A 276 -12.94 -10.48 9.84
N ASP A 277 -11.75 -9.88 9.87
CA ASP A 277 -11.46 -8.57 9.29
C ASP A 277 -11.14 -8.67 7.79
N ASP A 278 -10.57 -9.79 7.34
CA ASP A 278 -10.29 -10.08 5.92
C ASP A 278 -11.34 -10.98 5.25
N CYS A 279 -12.31 -11.44 6.05
CA CYS A 279 -13.55 -12.05 5.63
C CYS A 279 -13.36 -13.43 4.97
N ASP A 280 -12.29 -14.12 5.33
CA ASP A 280 -11.97 -15.47 4.87
C ASP A 280 -12.72 -16.57 5.67
N LEU A 281 -13.54 -16.17 6.66
CA LEU A 281 -14.31 -16.98 7.60
C LEU A 281 -13.52 -17.60 8.75
N LEU A 282 -12.26 -17.24 8.89
CA LEU A 282 -11.47 -17.42 10.09
C LEU A 282 -11.50 -16.13 10.91
N ILE A 283 -10.96 -16.19 12.11
CA ILE A 283 -10.96 -15.06 13.04
C ILE A 283 -9.56 -15.02 13.63
N ASP A 284 -8.91 -13.87 13.49
CA ASP A 284 -7.59 -13.57 14.04
C ASP A 284 -6.50 -14.59 13.60
N GLU A 285 -6.61 -15.20 12.41
CA GLU A 285 -5.59 -16.11 11.90
C GLU A 285 -4.31 -15.39 11.51
N GLY A 286 -3.17 -16.04 11.74
CA GLY A 286 -1.85 -15.43 11.50
C GLY A 286 -1.46 -14.30 12.47
N VAL A 287 -2.42 -13.75 13.24
CA VAL A 287 -2.18 -12.69 14.23
C VAL A 287 -2.32 -13.16 15.69
N THR A 288 -2.73 -14.40 15.91
CA THR A 288 -2.74 -15.06 17.22
C THR A 288 -1.35 -15.57 17.61
N ASN A 289 -1.03 -15.45 18.90
CA ASN A 289 0.18 -15.97 19.51
C ASN A 289 0.13 -17.51 19.69
N ALA A 290 1.20 -18.12 20.20
CA ALA A 290 1.31 -19.58 20.37
C ALA A 290 0.20 -20.21 21.24
N CYS A 291 -0.43 -19.43 22.13
CA CYS A 291 -1.57 -19.85 22.95
C CYS A 291 -2.93 -19.71 22.24
N GLY A 292 -2.97 -19.16 21.03
CA GLY A 292 -4.19 -18.86 20.28
C GLY A 292 -4.91 -17.58 20.74
N GLY A 293 -4.21 -16.67 21.44
CA GLY A 293 -4.74 -15.37 21.89
C GLY A 293 -4.05 -14.19 21.20
N CYS A 294 -4.54 -12.97 21.45
CA CYS A 294 -3.98 -11.75 20.90
C CYS A 294 -2.94 -11.12 21.83
N GLY A 295 -1.77 -10.75 21.29
CA GLY A 295 -0.75 -9.94 21.97
C GLY A 295 0.50 -10.71 22.43
N PRO A 296 1.50 -10.00 22.98
CA PRO A 296 2.71 -10.61 23.51
C PRO A 296 2.37 -11.47 24.72
N LEU A 297 2.87 -12.69 24.71
CA LEU A 297 2.77 -13.58 25.85
C LEU A 297 3.80 -13.16 26.90
N VAL A 298 3.35 -12.96 28.13
CA VAL A 298 4.18 -12.57 29.27
C VAL A 298 3.83 -13.52 30.39
N GLU A 299 4.81 -14.32 30.80
CA GLU A 299 4.64 -15.31 31.86
C GLU A 299 4.22 -14.62 33.17
N ALA A 300 3.10 -15.07 33.76
CA ALA A 300 2.67 -14.64 35.08
C ALA A 300 2.70 -15.84 36.03
N CYS A 301 3.02 -15.58 37.30
CA CYS A 301 3.02 -16.65 38.28
C CYS A 301 1.62 -16.92 38.83
N ASP A 302 0.81 -17.67 38.09
CA ASP A 302 -0.55 -18.04 38.47
C ASP A 302 -0.89 -19.54 38.31
N GLY A 303 0.09 -20.33 37.87
CA GLY A 303 -0.01 -21.78 37.72
C GLY A 303 -0.58 -22.24 36.38
N ASP A 304 -0.80 -21.31 35.45
CA ASP A 304 -1.05 -21.58 34.04
C ASP A 304 0.24 -21.34 33.23
N ASP A 305 0.30 -21.87 32.00
CA ASP A 305 1.42 -21.72 31.05
C ASP A 305 1.07 -20.53 30.14
N ASP A 306 1.50 -19.33 30.56
CA ASP A 306 1.04 -18.06 30.03
C ASP A 306 1.79 -17.63 28.76
N ASP A 307 2.95 -18.26 28.47
CA ASP A 307 3.69 -18.09 27.24
C ASP A 307 3.74 -19.29 26.29
N CYS A 308 3.07 -20.38 26.68
CA CYS A 308 2.85 -21.58 25.88
C CYS A 308 4.14 -22.24 25.40
N ASP A 309 5.22 -22.11 26.17
CA ASP A 309 6.47 -22.82 25.92
C ASP A 309 6.45 -24.27 26.48
N GLY A 310 5.43 -24.61 27.28
CA GLY A 310 5.20 -25.93 27.85
C GLY A 310 5.82 -26.14 29.24
N GLU A 311 6.49 -25.14 29.79
CA GLU A 311 6.80 -25.03 31.22
C GLU A 311 5.67 -24.23 31.93
N ILE A 312 5.70 -24.14 33.26
CA ILE A 312 4.67 -23.42 34.03
C ILE A 312 5.41 -22.55 35.03
N ASP A 313 5.14 -21.24 35.02
CA ASP A 313 5.67 -20.22 35.92
C ASP A 313 7.23 -20.15 35.93
N GLU A 314 7.90 -20.34 34.79
CA GLU A 314 9.36 -20.24 34.71
C GLU A 314 9.88 -18.79 34.81
N GLY A 315 11.15 -18.64 35.18
CA GLY A 315 11.75 -17.31 35.42
C GLY A 315 11.43 -16.67 36.79
N PHE A 316 10.48 -17.20 37.57
CA PHE A 316 10.17 -16.71 38.93
C PHE A 316 11.00 -17.42 40.04
N PRO A 317 11.58 -16.67 41.02
CA PRO A 317 12.37 -17.26 42.11
C PRO A 317 11.52 -17.97 43.20
N LEU A 318 12.06 -19.03 43.80
CA LEU A 318 11.40 -19.86 44.83
C LEU A 318 11.71 -19.47 46.30
N TYR A 319 12.66 -18.57 46.56
CA TYR A 319 13.09 -18.13 47.89
C TYR A 319 13.82 -16.77 47.83
N CYS A 320 13.76 -15.97 48.91
CA CYS A 320 14.41 -14.67 48.99
C CYS A 320 15.32 -14.54 50.22
N ASP A 321 16.58 -14.13 49.99
CA ASP A 321 17.61 -14.01 51.03
C ASP A 321 18.21 -12.57 51.08
N ARG A 322 17.40 -11.51 50.85
CA ARG A 322 17.91 -10.13 50.70
C ARG A 322 17.18 -9.10 51.58
N PRO A 323 17.92 -8.15 52.20
CA PRO A 323 17.32 -7.12 53.03
C PRO A 323 16.80 -5.94 52.18
N ASN A 324 15.48 -5.72 52.25
CA ASN A 324 14.75 -4.50 51.90
C ASN A 324 14.77 -4.06 50.42
N ASP A 325 13.90 -4.63 49.57
CA ASP A 325 13.17 -3.91 48.46
C ASP A 325 12.33 -4.85 47.54
N HIS A 326 11.53 -5.80 48.03
CA HIS A 326 10.59 -6.51 47.15
C HIS A 326 9.25 -6.81 47.84
N PHE A 327 8.17 -6.82 47.07
CA PHE A 327 6.82 -7.19 47.50
C PHE A 327 6.64 -8.69 47.25
N ALA A 328 5.94 -9.42 48.13
CA ALA A 328 5.68 -10.88 48.06
C ALA A 328 5.15 -11.45 46.71
N GLN A 329 4.80 -10.59 45.76
CA GLN A 329 4.25 -10.91 44.44
C GLN A 329 5.29 -11.41 43.42
N ASP A 330 6.58 -11.47 43.77
CA ASP A 330 7.65 -12.07 42.94
C ASP A 330 7.92 -13.55 43.26
N LEU A 331 7.21 -14.16 44.23
CA LEU A 331 7.39 -15.56 44.66
C LEU A 331 6.19 -16.42 44.26
N CYS A 332 6.44 -17.52 43.55
CA CYS A 332 5.37 -18.46 43.15
C CYS A 332 4.78 -19.29 44.30
N ALA A 333 5.48 -19.38 45.43
CA ALA A 333 4.95 -19.98 46.65
C ALA A 333 5.68 -19.44 47.90
N ASP A 334 4.91 -19.14 48.95
CA ASP A 334 5.42 -18.68 50.26
C ASP A 334 5.99 -19.87 51.09
N PRO A 335 7.29 -19.89 51.41
CA PRO A 335 7.91 -20.96 52.21
C PRO A 335 7.62 -20.88 53.73
N GLY A 336 7.10 -19.75 54.23
CA GLY A 336 6.85 -19.49 55.65
C GLY A 336 8.11 -19.20 56.50
N GLU A 337 7.91 -18.58 57.67
CA GLU A 337 9.00 -18.20 58.59
C GLU A 337 9.44 -19.39 59.47
N THR A 338 10.75 -19.63 59.59
CA THR A 338 11.29 -20.82 60.27
C THR A 338 12.38 -20.54 61.31
N VAL A 339 12.97 -19.33 61.40
CA VAL A 339 14.12 -19.05 62.28
C VAL A 339 14.16 -17.58 62.76
N CYS A 340 14.38 -17.33 64.06
CA CYS A 340 14.56 -15.96 64.58
C CYS A 340 15.99 -15.45 64.35
N ASP A 341 16.25 -14.84 63.20
CA ASP A 341 17.57 -14.32 62.86
C ASP A 341 17.57 -12.87 62.35
N GLY A 342 16.40 -12.23 62.28
CA GLY A 342 16.26 -10.85 61.87
C GLY A 342 16.27 -10.64 60.36
N VAL A 343 16.05 -11.69 59.57
CA VAL A 343 15.80 -11.68 58.13
C VAL A 343 14.32 -12.01 57.87
N ASP A 344 13.75 -11.45 56.81
CA ASP A 344 12.39 -11.75 56.34
C ASP A 344 12.49 -12.88 55.30
N ASP A 345 12.38 -14.14 55.75
CA ASP A 345 12.61 -15.33 54.90
C ASP A 345 11.45 -15.61 53.91
N ASN A 346 10.30 -14.93 54.06
CA ASN A 346 9.13 -15.11 53.20
C ASN A 346 8.64 -13.82 52.50
N CYS A 347 9.38 -12.71 52.65
CA CYS A 347 9.12 -11.43 52.00
C CYS A 347 7.70 -10.89 52.23
N ASN A 348 7.10 -11.23 53.36
CA ASN A 348 5.77 -10.74 53.72
C ASN A 348 5.83 -9.32 54.33
N GLY A 349 7.05 -8.77 54.47
CA GLY A 349 7.33 -7.43 54.97
C GLY A 349 7.40 -7.32 56.49
N ALA A 350 7.29 -8.44 57.19
CA ALA A 350 7.54 -8.54 58.61
C ALA A 350 8.79 -9.39 58.87
N ILE A 351 9.45 -9.13 59.99
CA ILE A 351 10.65 -9.86 60.43
C ILE A 351 10.29 -10.64 61.69
N ASP A 352 10.51 -11.95 61.68
CA ASP A 352 10.31 -12.88 62.80
C ASP A 352 8.87 -12.94 63.40
N GLU A 353 7.83 -13.16 62.58
CA GLU A 353 6.41 -13.22 63.02
C GLU A 353 6.05 -14.48 63.86
N ASP A 354 4.75 -14.65 64.18
CA ASP A 354 4.17 -15.80 64.88
C ASP A 354 4.63 -16.04 66.34
N ASP A 355 4.90 -14.94 67.06
CA ASP A 355 5.18 -14.92 68.52
C ASP A 355 6.39 -15.78 68.92
N ILE A 356 7.42 -15.77 68.06
CA ILE A 356 8.75 -16.28 68.38
C ILE A 356 9.50 -15.31 69.33
N CYS A 357 9.08 -14.04 69.43
CA CYS A 357 9.69 -12.96 70.23
C CYS A 357 8.72 -12.27 71.23
N ALA A 358 8.61 -12.81 72.44
CA ALA A 358 7.60 -12.44 73.46
C ALA A 358 7.58 -10.95 73.97
N GLY A 359 6.79 -10.07 73.35
CA GLY A 359 5.88 -9.13 74.06
C GLY A 359 6.19 -7.62 74.22
N CYS A 360 7.29 -7.07 73.71
CA CYS A 360 7.48 -5.67 73.29
C CYS A 360 8.48 -5.84 72.15
N ALA A 361 8.05 -5.67 70.90
CA ALA A 361 8.97 -5.69 69.77
C ALA A 361 9.51 -4.27 69.65
N PRO A 362 10.76 -3.98 70.09
CA PRO A 362 11.30 -2.65 69.97
C PRO A 362 11.38 -2.31 68.48
N SER A 363 10.53 -1.40 68.03
CA SER A 363 10.64 -0.79 66.71
C SER A 363 11.15 0.63 66.86
N GLY A 364 11.71 1.22 65.80
CA GLY A 364 12.18 2.60 65.87
C GLY A 364 11.02 3.56 66.20
N GLU A 365 11.31 4.58 67.01
CA GLU A 365 10.38 5.66 67.34
C GLU A 365 9.73 6.23 66.06
N ILE A 366 8.42 6.47 66.08
CA ILE A 366 7.65 7.12 65.01
C ILE A 366 6.80 8.24 65.61
N CYS A 367 6.63 9.33 64.86
CA CYS A 367 6.01 10.57 65.34
C CYS A 367 4.47 10.45 65.49
N ASP A 368 4.02 9.71 66.50
CA ASP A 368 2.61 9.43 66.78
C ASP A 368 2.22 9.68 68.25
N GLY A 369 3.18 10.06 69.10
CA GLY A 369 2.99 10.32 70.52
C GLY A 369 3.00 9.07 71.41
N ILE A 370 3.45 7.92 70.88
CA ILE A 370 3.61 6.64 71.57
C ILE A 370 5.10 6.29 71.67
N ASP A 371 5.47 5.55 72.73
CA ASP A 371 6.83 5.07 73.01
C ASP A 371 6.98 3.66 72.40
N ASN A 372 7.59 3.61 71.22
CA ASN A 372 7.58 2.44 70.32
C ASN A 372 8.87 1.61 70.42
N ASP A 373 9.98 2.23 70.82
CA ASP A 373 11.21 1.51 71.16
C ASP A 373 11.26 1.05 72.63
N CYS A 374 10.19 1.35 73.38
CA CYS A 374 9.95 0.96 74.77
C CYS A 374 11.00 1.56 75.76
N ASP A 375 11.65 2.68 75.43
CA ASP A 375 12.70 3.31 76.26
C ASP A 375 12.17 4.25 77.36
N GLY A 376 10.89 4.62 77.30
CA GLY A 376 10.20 5.44 78.28
C GLY A 376 10.03 6.91 77.89
N ILE A 377 10.43 7.33 76.68
CA ILE A 377 10.29 8.70 76.17
C ILE A 377 9.64 8.68 74.78
N ALA A 378 8.34 9.00 74.70
CA ALA A 378 7.65 9.07 73.42
C ALA A 378 8.18 10.20 72.52
N ASP A 379 8.40 9.86 71.25
CA ASP A 379 8.84 10.72 70.14
C ASP A 379 10.25 11.35 70.31
N ASP A 380 11.22 10.70 70.98
CA ASP A 380 12.56 11.28 71.16
C ASP A 380 13.46 11.16 69.90
N GLY A 381 14.07 12.26 69.47
CA GLY A 381 15.08 12.26 68.40
C GLY A 381 14.56 12.15 66.97
N LEU A 382 13.26 12.23 66.73
CA LEU A 382 12.63 12.11 65.41
C LEU A 382 12.79 13.35 64.52
N THR A 383 13.52 13.17 63.42
CA THR A 383 13.68 14.15 62.33
C THR A 383 13.41 13.49 60.98
N ARG A 384 12.69 14.15 60.07
CA ARG A 384 12.51 13.67 58.67
C ARG A 384 13.02 14.70 57.67
N PRO A 385 13.53 14.28 56.49
CA PRO A 385 13.82 15.20 55.40
C PRO A 385 12.54 15.80 54.83
N CYS A 386 12.62 17.04 54.36
CA CYS A 386 11.54 17.78 53.69
C CYS A 386 12.14 18.68 52.60
N GLY A 387 11.33 19.11 51.63
CA GLY A 387 11.79 19.94 50.50
C GLY A 387 12.53 19.14 49.40
N THR A 388 12.84 19.81 48.29
CA THR A 388 13.56 19.27 47.12
C THR A 388 14.90 19.99 46.94
N ASP A 389 15.74 19.47 46.04
CA ASP A 389 16.99 20.08 45.56
C ASP A 389 16.89 20.46 44.07
N VAL A 390 15.67 20.80 43.64
CA VAL A 390 15.33 21.23 42.29
C VAL A 390 15.17 22.75 42.32
N GLY A 391 15.86 23.46 41.42
CA GLY A 391 15.89 24.92 41.42
C GLY A 391 16.59 25.53 42.64
N GLU A 392 16.05 26.65 43.14
CA GLU A 392 16.53 27.33 44.36
C GLU A 392 16.01 26.69 45.66
N CYS A 393 15.18 25.66 45.56
CA CYS A 393 14.75 24.89 46.73
C CYS A 393 15.92 24.18 47.40
N SER A 394 15.85 24.11 48.73
CA SER A 394 16.83 23.38 49.52
C SER A 394 16.16 22.37 50.44
N ARG A 395 16.70 21.15 50.43
CA ARG A 395 16.30 20.10 51.38
C ARG A 395 16.51 20.58 52.82
N GLY A 396 15.43 20.53 53.60
CA GLY A 396 15.41 20.83 55.02
C GLY A 396 15.11 19.59 55.86
N VAL A 397 14.90 19.83 57.16
CA VAL A 397 14.53 18.80 58.12
C VAL A 397 13.35 19.30 58.96
N GLU A 398 12.30 18.48 59.07
CA GLU A 398 11.21 18.67 60.02
C GLU A 398 11.52 17.91 61.31
N THR A 399 11.26 18.52 62.46
CA THR A 399 11.39 17.87 63.77
C THR A 399 10.01 17.52 64.30
N CYS A 400 9.84 16.29 64.77
CA CYS A 400 8.61 15.88 65.43
C CYS A 400 8.49 16.55 66.80
N VAL A 401 7.35 17.17 67.09
CA VAL A 401 7.03 17.67 68.42
C VAL A 401 5.59 17.31 68.77
N ALA A 402 5.42 16.40 69.73
CA ALA A 402 4.12 15.96 70.25
C ALA A 402 3.20 15.32 69.19
N GLY A 403 3.69 14.30 68.48
CA GLY A 403 2.93 13.57 67.46
C GLY A 403 2.63 14.34 66.17
N ALA A 404 3.31 15.46 65.90
CA ALA A 404 3.18 16.21 64.65
C ALA A 404 4.53 16.79 64.20
N TRP A 405 4.74 16.81 62.88
CA TRP A 405 5.93 17.38 62.27
C TRP A 405 5.85 18.91 62.21
N GLY A 406 6.91 19.57 62.66
CA GLY A 406 7.05 21.03 62.57
C GLY A 406 7.32 21.51 61.15
N ALA A 407 7.44 22.83 60.96
CA ALA A 407 7.74 23.42 59.66
C ALA A 407 9.13 23.01 59.14
N CYS A 408 9.22 22.78 57.82
CA CYS A 408 10.46 22.44 57.13
C CYS A 408 11.51 23.55 57.31
N SER A 409 12.75 23.16 57.62
CA SER A 409 13.86 24.12 57.81
C SER A 409 14.53 24.56 56.50
N GLY A 410 14.09 24.06 55.35
CA GLY A 410 14.60 24.37 54.01
C GLY A 410 13.76 25.41 53.28
N GLN A 411 14.27 25.95 52.17
CA GLN A 411 13.53 26.88 51.31
C GLN A 411 12.59 26.08 50.39
N GLY A 412 11.29 26.36 50.47
CA GLY A 412 10.25 25.75 49.64
C GLY A 412 9.88 26.62 48.43
N PRO A 413 9.00 26.11 47.54
CA PRO A 413 8.68 26.78 46.29
C PRO A 413 7.94 28.11 46.53
N VAL A 414 8.27 29.12 45.73
CA VAL A 414 7.63 30.44 45.69
C VAL A 414 7.14 30.74 44.26
N ASP A 415 6.31 31.77 44.07
CA ASP A 415 5.80 32.12 42.73
C ASP A 415 6.97 32.44 41.78
N GLU A 416 6.92 31.93 40.54
CA GLU A 416 7.99 32.14 39.56
C GLU A 416 8.21 33.63 39.21
N GLU A 417 9.47 34.05 39.18
CA GLU A 417 9.91 35.32 38.62
C GLU A 417 10.79 35.05 37.39
N CYS A 418 10.64 35.83 36.31
CA CYS A 418 11.50 35.72 35.11
C CYS A 418 12.93 36.20 35.44
N ASN A 419 13.75 35.32 35.99
CA ASN A 419 15.06 35.63 36.57
C ASN A 419 16.13 34.57 36.25
N GLY A 420 15.81 33.55 35.45
CA GLY A 420 16.71 32.45 35.07
C GLY A 420 16.78 31.34 36.12
N LEU A 421 15.93 31.35 37.14
CA LEU A 421 15.91 30.41 38.25
C LEU A 421 14.55 29.70 38.31
N ASP A 422 14.58 28.45 38.77
CA ASP A 422 13.39 27.65 39.06
C ASP A 422 12.95 27.94 40.51
N ASP A 423 12.12 28.97 40.67
CA ASP A 423 11.65 29.52 41.95
C ASP A 423 10.50 28.69 42.57
N ASP A 424 9.69 28.02 41.74
CA ASP A 424 8.57 27.18 42.17
C ASP A 424 8.92 25.67 42.22
N CYS A 425 10.17 25.35 41.89
CA CYS A 425 10.82 24.06 42.05
C CYS A 425 10.12 22.92 41.29
N ASN A 426 9.52 23.24 40.14
CA ASN A 426 8.81 22.31 39.28
C ASN A 426 9.72 21.63 38.24
N GLY A 427 10.99 22.05 38.14
CA GLY A 427 11.99 21.52 37.22
C GLY A 427 12.14 22.34 35.93
N VAL A 428 11.41 23.44 35.78
CA VAL A 428 11.48 24.37 34.67
C VAL A 428 11.95 25.73 35.21
N ALA A 429 13.02 26.28 34.64
CA ALA A 429 13.39 27.67 34.92
C ALA A 429 12.50 28.60 34.09
N ASP A 430 11.84 29.57 34.75
CA ASP A 430 10.99 30.60 34.16
C ASP A 430 9.79 30.09 33.30
N GLY A 431 9.01 29.12 33.78
CA GLY A 431 7.79 28.59 33.12
C GLY A 431 6.57 29.53 33.01
N MET A 432 6.77 30.86 33.07
CA MET A 432 5.70 31.88 33.08
C MET A 432 5.29 32.33 31.67
N LEU A 433 3.97 32.48 31.44
CA LEU A 433 3.37 33.06 30.23
C LEU A 433 2.64 34.37 30.56
N GLU A 434 3.04 35.50 29.97
CA GLU A 434 2.40 36.82 30.15
C GLU A 434 1.71 37.27 28.85
N THR A 435 0.46 37.75 28.94
CA THR A 435 -0.30 38.31 27.79
C THR A 435 0.11 39.75 27.49
N CYS A 436 0.16 40.14 26.22
CA CYS A 436 0.55 41.46 25.75
C CYS A 436 -0.29 41.94 24.55
N GLY A 437 -0.26 43.24 24.23
CA GLY A 437 -1.09 43.82 23.15
C GLY A 437 -2.51 44.23 23.58
N THR A 438 -3.35 44.61 22.61
CA THR A 438 -4.75 45.06 22.79
C THR A 438 -5.65 44.51 21.68
N ASP A 439 -6.95 44.34 21.94
CA ASP A 439 -7.96 43.90 20.96
C ASP A 439 -8.89 45.07 20.53
N GLU A 440 -8.31 46.26 20.29
CA GLU A 440 -9.02 47.48 19.89
C GLU A 440 -8.62 47.82 18.45
N GLY A 441 -9.60 48.19 17.60
CA GLY A 441 -9.38 48.33 16.15
C GLY A 441 -9.00 47.02 15.47
N GLU A 442 -8.00 47.07 14.58
CA GLU A 442 -7.41 45.90 13.90
C GLU A 442 -6.28 45.21 14.69
N CYS A 443 -5.97 45.68 15.90
CA CYS A 443 -4.94 45.07 16.75
C CYS A 443 -5.40 43.74 17.36
N GLN A 444 -4.43 42.86 17.59
CA GLN A 444 -4.62 41.57 18.28
C GLN A 444 -3.64 41.42 19.44
N ALA A 445 -4.13 40.97 20.59
CA ALA A 445 -3.28 40.62 21.72
C ALA A 445 -2.45 39.34 21.45
N GLY A 446 -1.16 39.38 21.82
CA GLY A 446 -0.22 38.26 21.78
C GLY A 446 0.19 37.75 23.16
N ALA A 447 1.18 36.85 23.20
CA ALA A 447 1.76 36.32 24.43
C ALA A 447 3.29 36.33 24.38
N ARG A 448 3.93 36.67 25.49
CA ARG A 448 5.39 36.68 25.64
C ARG A 448 5.83 35.63 26.67
N ARG A 449 6.92 34.94 26.35
CA ARG A 449 7.56 33.92 27.17
C ARG A 449 8.88 34.46 27.72
N CYS A 450 9.25 34.08 28.94
CA CYS A 450 10.57 34.40 29.48
C CYS A 450 11.63 33.51 28.81
N GLU A 451 12.68 34.12 28.26
CA GLU A 451 13.83 33.41 27.69
C GLU A 451 15.13 34.04 28.23
N ASP A 452 16.01 33.23 28.83
CA ASP A 452 17.29 33.66 29.43
C ASP A 452 17.16 34.78 30.50
N GLY A 453 16.08 34.79 31.27
CA GLY A 453 15.86 35.76 32.35
C GLY A 453 15.43 37.15 31.88
N GLU A 454 15.03 37.31 30.62
CA GLU A 454 14.34 38.48 30.10
C GLU A 454 13.01 38.08 29.44
N LEU A 455 11.96 38.88 29.62
CA LEU A 455 10.68 38.69 28.92
C LEU A 455 10.92 38.91 27.42
N GLY A 456 10.73 37.84 26.64
CA GLY A 456 10.91 37.86 25.19
C GLY A 456 9.87 38.71 24.47
N ASP A 457 9.98 38.74 23.14
CA ASP A 457 9.07 39.48 22.29
C ASP A 457 7.63 38.95 22.41
N CYS A 458 6.66 39.82 22.17
CA CYS A 458 5.26 39.42 22.19
C CYS A 458 4.94 38.68 20.90
N VAL A 459 4.80 37.36 21.00
CA VAL A 459 4.53 36.50 19.85
C VAL A 459 3.03 36.46 19.60
N GLY A 460 2.62 36.74 18.36
CA GLY A 460 1.22 36.79 17.94
C GLY A 460 0.53 38.14 18.13
N GLU A 461 1.25 39.20 18.52
CA GLU A 461 0.66 40.55 18.52
C GLU A 461 0.56 41.12 17.10
N VAL A 462 -0.57 41.76 16.80
CA VAL A 462 -0.70 42.70 15.69
C VAL A 462 -0.73 44.09 16.31
N GLY A 463 0.39 44.82 16.18
CA GLY A 463 0.56 46.15 16.78
C GLY A 463 -0.04 47.28 15.96
N PRO A 464 -0.18 48.49 16.55
CA PRO A 464 -0.73 49.65 15.87
C PRO A 464 0.19 50.09 14.72
N ARG A 465 -0.38 50.31 13.54
CA ARG A 465 0.31 50.80 12.35
C ARG A 465 -0.12 52.25 12.07
N GLU A 466 0.64 52.96 11.25
CA GLU A 466 0.26 54.32 10.84
C GLU A 466 -1.08 54.26 10.10
N GLU A 467 -2.00 55.17 10.47
CA GLU A 467 -3.32 55.29 9.85
C GLU A 467 -3.23 55.42 8.33
N ILE A 468 -4.10 54.70 7.63
CA ILE A 468 -4.30 54.82 6.19
C ILE A 468 -5.79 55.03 5.92
N CYS A 469 -6.11 55.79 4.87
CA CYS A 469 -7.50 56.14 4.54
C CYS A 469 -8.26 54.92 3.97
N ASP A 470 -8.70 54.02 4.84
CA ASP A 470 -9.38 52.76 4.50
C ASP A 470 -10.69 52.54 5.29
N GLY A 471 -11.04 53.44 6.20
CA GLY A 471 -12.25 53.34 7.02
C GLY A 471 -12.12 52.44 8.24
N LEU A 472 -10.92 51.95 8.54
CA LEU A 472 -10.59 51.10 9.69
C LEU A 472 -9.71 51.87 10.68
N ASP A 473 -9.66 51.36 11.92
CA ASP A 473 -8.83 51.89 13.01
C ASP A 473 -7.52 51.07 13.02
N ASN A 474 -6.47 51.60 12.39
CA ASN A 474 -5.23 50.88 12.13
C ASN A 474 -4.16 51.13 13.20
N ASP A 475 -4.23 52.26 13.89
CA ASP A 475 -3.34 52.65 14.98
C ASP A 475 -3.93 52.35 16.37
N CYS A 476 -5.13 51.76 16.38
CA CYS A 476 -5.77 51.14 17.52
C CYS A 476 -6.04 52.12 18.67
N ASP A 477 -6.35 53.37 18.33
CA ASP A 477 -6.66 54.43 19.28
C ASP A 477 -8.17 54.61 19.55
N GLY A 478 -9.01 53.89 18.78
CA GLY A 478 -10.46 53.86 18.92
C GLY A 478 -11.22 54.83 17.99
N GLU A 479 -10.53 55.62 17.18
CA GLU A 479 -11.09 56.38 16.06
C GLU A 479 -10.63 55.77 14.71
N ALA A 480 -11.30 56.09 13.60
CA ALA A 480 -10.95 55.55 12.28
C ALA A 480 -10.70 56.72 11.33
N ASP A 481 -9.60 56.65 10.57
CA ASP A 481 -9.11 57.65 9.62
C ASP A 481 -8.95 59.08 10.21
N GLU A 482 -8.43 59.22 11.42
CA GLU A 482 -8.19 60.52 12.05
C GLU A 482 -6.98 61.27 11.48
N ASP A 483 -7.00 62.60 11.59
CA ASP A 483 -5.93 63.50 11.11
C ASP A 483 -5.62 63.48 9.59
N ASP A 484 -6.55 63.02 8.74
CA ASP A 484 -6.46 63.01 7.25
C ASP A 484 -5.31 62.14 6.71
N PRO A 485 -5.31 60.83 7.01
CA PRO A 485 -4.22 59.94 6.68
C PRO A 485 -4.09 59.74 5.17
N GLY A 486 -2.87 59.86 4.64
CA GLY A 486 -2.59 59.84 3.20
C GLY A 486 -3.00 61.11 2.44
N GLY A 487 -3.65 62.09 3.09
CA GLY A 487 -4.01 63.39 2.52
C GLY A 487 -2.81 64.33 2.34
N GLY A 488 -2.94 65.31 1.43
CA GLY A 488 -1.95 66.37 1.23
C GLY A 488 -0.90 66.13 0.15
N ALA A 489 -0.86 64.92 -0.44
CA ALA A 489 -0.08 64.67 -1.65
C ALA A 489 -0.73 65.35 -2.87
N ALA A 490 0.10 65.93 -3.75
CA ALA A 490 -0.37 66.48 -5.02
C ALA A 490 -0.88 65.34 -5.91
N CYS A 491 -2.00 65.58 -6.59
CA CYS A 491 -2.66 64.62 -7.46
C CYS A 491 -3.08 65.29 -8.76
N GLY A 492 -3.32 64.51 -9.81
CA GLY A 492 -3.51 65.04 -11.16
C GLY A 492 -2.21 65.57 -11.79
N THR A 493 -2.31 66.06 -13.03
CA THR A 493 -1.18 66.60 -13.81
C THR A 493 -1.50 68.02 -14.29
N ASP A 494 -0.45 68.77 -14.64
CA ASP A 494 -0.59 70.01 -15.40
C ASP A 494 -0.26 69.77 -16.89
N GLU A 495 -0.49 68.54 -17.37
CA GLU A 495 -0.26 68.09 -18.75
C GLU A 495 -1.54 68.31 -19.57
N GLY A 496 -1.42 68.76 -20.83
CA GLY A 496 -2.58 69.09 -21.66
C GLY A 496 -3.48 70.19 -21.06
N GLU A 497 -4.80 69.94 -21.05
CA GLU A 497 -5.81 70.83 -20.45
C GLU A 497 -6.16 70.47 -18.99
N CYS A 498 -5.49 69.49 -18.39
CA CYS A 498 -5.68 69.08 -16.99
C CYS A 498 -5.06 70.07 -15.99
N THR A 499 -5.57 70.09 -14.75
CA THR A 499 -4.99 70.88 -13.65
C THR A 499 -4.80 70.03 -12.41
N SER A 500 -3.63 70.11 -11.78
CA SER A 500 -3.31 69.39 -10.54
C SER A 500 -4.14 69.84 -9.31
N GLY A 501 -4.50 68.85 -8.49
CA GLY A 501 -5.22 68.96 -7.22
C GLY A 501 -4.42 68.44 -6.02
N ILE A 502 -5.09 68.25 -4.88
CA ILE A 502 -4.52 67.65 -3.66
C ILE A 502 -5.46 66.53 -3.17
N TYR A 503 -4.91 65.38 -2.79
CA TYR A 503 -5.67 64.28 -2.19
C TYR A 503 -6.19 64.67 -0.79
N ALA A 504 -7.43 64.32 -0.49
CA ALA A 504 -8.05 64.43 0.84
C ALA A 504 -8.80 63.13 1.19
N CYS A 505 -8.65 62.63 2.41
CA CYS A 505 -9.37 61.46 2.90
C CYS A 505 -10.81 61.85 3.26
N VAL A 506 -11.80 61.30 2.53
CA VAL A 506 -13.21 61.59 2.74
C VAL A 506 -14.02 60.31 2.76
N GLY A 507 -14.24 59.77 3.96
CA GLY A 507 -15.09 58.59 4.19
C GLY A 507 -14.42 57.26 3.82
N GLY A 508 -13.14 57.08 4.19
CA GLY A 508 -12.36 55.87 3.90
C GLY A 508 -11.82 55.78 2.48
N GLU A 509 -11.78 56.90 1.74
CA GLU A 509 -11.24 56.94 0.37
C GLU A 509 -10.49 58.27 0.11
N LEU A 510 -9.30 58.18 -0.50
CA LEU A 510 -8.50 59.33 -0.92
C LEU A 510 -9.07 59.95 -2.19
N VAL A 511 -9.67 61.13 -2.08
CA VAL A 511 -10.31 61.85 -3.19
C VAL A 511 -9.41 62.99 -3.67
N CYS A 512 -9.16 63.05 -4.99
CA CYS A 512 -8.40 64.12 -5.63
C CYS A 512 -9.31 65.28 -6.09
N ASP A 513 -8.95 66.53 -5.75
CA ASP A 513 -9.66 67.75 -6.19
C ASP A 513 -9.04 68.34 -7.47
N ASP A 514 -9.07 67.61 -8.59
CA ASP A 514 -8.50 67.99 -9.89
C ASP A 514 -9.54 68.18 -11.03
N VAL A 515 -9.08 68.55 -12.23
CA VAL A 515 -9.86 68.49 -13.47
C VAL A 515 -9.23 67.42 -14.35
N GLY A 516 -9.90 66.25 -14.41
CA GLY A 516 -9.38 65.05 -15.06
C GLY A 516 -9.69 64.91 -16.57
N PRO A 517 -9.17 63.84 -17.18
CA PRO A 517 -9.11 63.63 -18.64
C PRO A 517 -10.46 63.35 -19.32
N SER A 518 -10.58 63.66 -20.61
CA SER A 518 -11.77 63.47 -21.45
C SER A 518 -11.41 62.90 -22.84
N ALA A 519 -12.28 62.13 -23.49
CA ALA A 519 -11.92 61.36 -24.70
C ALA A 519 -11.42 62.17 -25.92
N GLU A 520 -10.44 61.60 -26.63
CA GLU A 520 -9.67 62.29 -27.69
C GLU A 520 -10.44 62.62 -28.96
N ALA A 521 -10.07 63.75 -29.55
CA ALA A 521 -10.57 64.27 -30.80
C ALA A 521 -9.37 64.66 -31.66
N CYS A 522 -9.35 64.25 -32.94
CA CYS A 522 -8.25 64.54 -33.89
C CYS A 522 -8.19 66.05 -34.22
N ASP A 523 -7.64 66.83 -33.29
CA ASP A 523 -7.56 68.29 -33.32
C ASP A 523 -6.22 68.86 -32.82
N GLY A 524 -5.29 67.99 -32.43
CA GLY A 524 -3.92 68.30 -32.04
C GLY A 524 -3.79 68.79 -30.60
N LEU A 525 -4.77 68.48 -29.75
CA LEU A 525 -4.77 68.76 -28.31
C LEU A 525 -4.85 67.44 -27.52
N ASP A 526 -4.16 67.41 -26.39
CA ASP A 526 -4.13 66.33 -25.41
C ASP A 526 -5.32 66.52 -24.44
N ASN A 527 -6.46 65.90 -24.75
CA ASN A 527 -7.70 66.06 -24.00
C ASN A 527 -7.87 64.98 -22.92
N ASP A 528 -7.13 63.88 -22.98
CA ASP A 528 -7.10 62.79 -21.99
C ASP A 528 -5.81 62.74 -21.16
N CYS A 529 -4.99 63.78 -21.29
CA CYS A 529 -3.91 64.18 -20.39
C CYS A 529 -2.85 63.11 -20.17
N ASP A 530 -2.61 62.28 -21.19
CA ASP A 530 -1.61 61.22 -21.16
C ASP A 530 -0.24 61.67 -21.71
N GLY A 531 -0.16 62.91 -22.19
CA GLY A 531 1.06 63.56 -22.66
C GLY A 531 1.30 63.40 -24.16
N GLU A 532 0.42 62.70 -24.88
CA GLU A 532 0.39 62.66 -26.33
C GLU A 532 -0.83 63.44 -26.86
N ALA A 533 -0.85 63.80 -28.15
CA ALA A 533 -2.05 64.42 -28.74
C ALA A 533 -2.55 63.62 -29.96
N ASP A 534 -3.85 63.30 -29.95
CA ASP A 534 -4.63 62.57 -30.99
C ASP A 534 -4.39 61.05 -31.09
N GLU A 535 -4.37 60.38 -29.94
CA GLU A 535 -4.06 58.97 -29.72
C GLU A 535 -5.19 58.08 -30.23
N ASN A 536 -4.89 56.83 -30.59
CA ASN A 536 -5.90 55.83 -30.97
C ASN A 536 -6.76 56.17 -32.21
N ASN A 537 -6.26 57.01 -33.11
CA ASN A 537 -6.89 57.35 -34.40
C ASN A 537 -8.34 57.90 -34.28
N PRO A 538 -8.53 59.04 -33.62
CA PRO A 538 -9.86 59.59 -33.40
C PRO A 538 -10.47 60.09 -34.73
N GLY A 539 -11.56 59.47 -35.19
CA GLY A 539 -12.29 59.89 -36.41
C GLY A 539 -11.90 59.19 -37.74
N GLY A 540 -11.05 58.15 -37.73
CA GLY A 540 -10.70 57.32 -38.89
C GLY A 540 -11.62 56.12 -39.18
N GLY A 541 -11.25 55.26 -40.17
CA GLY A 541 -11.85 53.91 -40.37
C GLY A 541 -12.54 53.55 -41.71
N GLY A 542 -12.49 54.38 -42.76
CA GLY A 542 -13.09 54.09 -44.09
C GLY A 542 -12.06 53.71 -45.18
N PRO A 543 -12.39 52.93 -46.25
CA PRO A 543 -11.42 52.46 -47.26
C PRO A 543 -11.01 53.49 -48.33
N CYS A 544 -9.79 53.37 -48.90
CA CYS A 544 -9.16 54.27 -49.89
C CYS A 544 -8.01 53.59 -50.73
N GLY A 545 -7.98 53.62 -52.07
CA GLY A 545 -6.91 52.99 -52.92
C GLY A 545 -7.24 52.77 -54.43
N LEU A 546 -6.36 52.12 -55.23
CA LEU A 546 -6.56 51.70 -56.66
C LEU A 546 -5.98 50.29 -57.00
N GLU A 547 -6.84 49.39 -57.49
CA GLU A 547 -6.68 48.08 -58.22
C GLU A 547 -5.60 47.05 -57.79
N ASP A 548 -6.03 45.80 -57.58
CA ASP A 548 -5.24 44.66 -57.05
C ASP A 548 -4.51 43.82 -58.13
N GLU A 549 -3.27 44.17 -58.51
CA GLU A 549 -2.38 43.29 -59.29
C GLU A 549 -0.93 43.42 -58.78
N GLY A 550 -0.31 42.32 -58.34
CA GLY A 550 0.99 42.31 -57.65
C GLY A 550 0.92 42.59 -56.14
N GLU A 551 1.94 43.22 -55.57
CA GLU A 551 1.99 43.72 -54.16
C GLU A 551 1.15 45.00 -53.92
N CYS A 552 0.54 45.55 -54.98
CA CYS A 552 -0.28 46.74 -54.93
C CYS A 552 -1.65 46.46 -54.23
N SER A 553 -2.12 47.34 -53.32
CA SER A 553 -3.31 47.10 -52.46
C SER A 553 -4.09 48.36 -52.05
N ASP A 554 -5.39 48.20 -51.70
CA ASP A 554 -6.28 49.24 -51.14
C ASP A 554 -6.02 49.50 -49.62
N GLY A 555 -6.08 50.77 -49.17
CA GLY A 555 -5.85 51.21 -47.78
C GLY A 555 -7.09 51.72 -47.00
N VAL A 556 -6.87 52.32 -45.82
CA VAL A 556 -7.89 52.78 -44.85
C VAL A 556 -7.55 54.16 -44.24
N LEU A 557 -8.56 54.99 -43.96
CA LEU A 557 -8.41 56.34 -43.42
C LEU A 557 -7.94 56.36 -41.94
N GLN A 558 -6.90 57.12 -41.60
CA GLN A 558 -6.23 57.24 -40.29
C GLN A 558 -5.82 58.69 -39.94
N CYS A 559 -6.04 59.15 -38.70
CA CYS A 559 -5.64 60.45 -38.17
C CYS A 559 -4.10 60.55 -38.04
N ALA A 560 -3.53 61.59 -38.62
CA ALA A 560 -2.12 61.97 -38.55
C ALA A 560 -2.00 63.52 -38.58
N ASP A 561 -1.16 64.10 -37.72
CA ASP A 561 -0.95 65.56 -37.60
C ASP A 561 -2.25 66.38 -37.40
N GLY A 562 -3.21 65.86 -36.63
CA GLY A 562 -4.51 66.49 -36.36
C GLY A 562 -5.48 66.50 -37.56
N GLN A 563 -5.27 65.62 -38.55
CA GLN A 563 -6.17 65.44 -39.72
C GLN A 563 -6.27 63.97 -40.17
N VAL A 564 -7.42 63.55 -40.73
CA VAL A 564 -7.62 62.17 -41.22
C VAL A 564 -7.03 61.98 -42.64
N GLU A 565 -5.99 61.15 -42.76
CA GLU A 565 -5.23 60.72 -43.96
C GLU A 565 -5.56 59.27 -44.39
N CYS A 566 -4.95 58.72 -45.46
CA CYS A 566 -5.17 57.35 -45.97
C CYS A 566 -3.91 56.49 -45.83
N ILE A 567 -3.98 55.38 -45.08
CA ILE A 567 -2.84 54.53 -44.73
C ILE A 567 -3.15 53.06 -45.10
N GLY A 568 -2.16 52.38 -45.69
CA GLY A 568 -2.28 50.97 -46.11
C GLY A 568 -2.58 50.73 -47.59
N GLY A 569 -2.63 51.79 -48.42
CA GLY A 569 -2.68 51.61 -49.88
C GLY A 569 -1.27 51.62 -50.47
N GLN A 570 -0.85 50.55 -51.16
CA GLN A 570 0.51 50.39 -51.68
C GLN A 570 0.56 50.61 -53.20
N GLY A 571 1.43 51.53 -53.64
CA GLY A 571 1.71 51.79 -55.06
C GLY A 571 3.02 51.11 -55.53
N PRO A 572 3.29 51.05 -56.85
CA PRO A 572 4.47 50.36 -57.40
C PRO A 572 5.78 50.96 -56.89
N SER A 573 6.72 50.09 -56.50
CA SER A 573 8.04 50.44 -55.93
C SER A 573 9.19 50.02 -56.87
N VAL A 574 10.41 49.78 -56.38
CA VAL A 574 11.57 49.36 -57.21
C VAL A 574 11.90 47.92 -56.85
N GLU A 575 12.14 47.08 -57.87
CA GLU A 575 12.49 45.66 -57.74
C GLU A 575 13.60 45.35 -56.72
N ILE A 576 13.34 44.39 -55.84
CA ILE A 576 14.24 43.81 -54.83
C ILE A 576 14.24 42.28 -54.97
N CYS A 577 15.32 41.59 -54.59
CA CYS A 577 15.42 40.13 -54.75
C CYS A 577 14.65 39.40 -53.65
N ASP A 578 13.34 39.26 -53.81
CA ASP A 578 12.46 38.69 -52.80
C ASP A 578 11.41 37.70 -53.38
N GLY A 579 11.49 37.41 -54.68
CA GLY A 579 10.57 36.51 -55.35
C GLY A 579 9.23 37.15 -55.71
N ARG A 580 9.13 38.49 -55.65
CA ARG A 580 7.90 39.25 -55.90
C ARG A 580 8.10 40.31 -56.99
N ASP A 581 6.97 40.80 -57.49
CA ASP A 581 6.87 41.87 -58.48
C ASP A 581 6.61 43.19 -57.72
N ASN A 582 7.68 43.84 -57.26
CA ASN A 582 7.58 45.00 -56.36
C ASN A 582 7.23 46.30 -57.10
N ASP A 583 7.47 46.36 -58.41
CA ASP A 583 7.17 47.49 -59.29
C ASP A 583 5.87 47.32 -60.10
N CYS A 584 5.15 46.22 -59.85
CA CYS A 584 3.83 45.87 -60.38
C CYS A 584 3.80 45.91 -61.93
N ASP A 585 4.87 45.47 -62.58
CA ASP A 585 5.01 45.47 -64.05
C ASP A 585 4.75 44.11 -64.73
N GLY A 586 4.63 43.05 -63.94
CA GLY A 586 4.20 41.71 -64.32
C GLY A 586 5.31 40.67 -64.47
N ASP A 587 6.58 41.05 -64.30
CA ASP A 587 7.72 40.14 -64.24
C ASP A 587 8.25 40.03 -62.76
N THR A 588 9.20 39.14 -62.43
CA THR A 588 9.63 38.88 -61.03
C THR A 588 11.16 38.81 -60.91
N ASP A 589 11.76 39.67 -60.06
CA ASP A 589 13.18 39.80 -59.74
C ASP A 589 14.13 40.10 -60.93
N GLU A 590 13.78 41.03 -61.79
CA GLU A 590 14.50 41.30 -63.03
C GLU A 590 15.86 41.97 -62.78
N GLY A 591 16.93 41.37 -63.33
CA GLY A 591 18.21 42.06 -63.49
C GLY A 591 19.19 41.99 -62.31
N ASN A 592 19.09 40.97 -61.45
CA ASN A 592 19.91 40.76 -60.25
C ASN A 592 19.81 41.93 -59.24
N PRO A 593 18.59 42.24 -58.76
CA PRO A 593 18.40 43.27 -57.74
C PRO A 593 19.13 42.87 -56.44
N GLY A 594 19.82 43.81 -55.78
CA GLY A 594 20.51 43.57 -54.50
C GLY A 594 21.84 42.79 -54.53
N GLY A 595 22.25 42.20 -55.67
CA GLY A 595 23.48 41.39 -55.77
C GLY A 595 24.80 42.17 -55.86
N GLY A 596 25.93 41.48 -55.60
CA GLY A 596 27.29 41.96 -55.87
C GLY A 596 28.14 42.42 -54.67
N ALA A 597 27.63 42.30 -53.44
CA ALA A 597 28.41 42.54 -52.22
C ALA A 597 29.13 41.25 -51.75
N GLY A 598 30.27 41.38 -51.06
CA GLY A 598 30.97 40.24 -50.45
C GLY A 598 30.24 39.71 -49.21
N CYS A 599 30.36 38.41 -48.96
CA CYS A 599 29.71 37.67 -47.85
C CYS A 599 30.68 36.60 -47.31
N GLY A 600 30.49 36.11 -46.07
CA GLY A 600 31.40 35.18 -45.39
C GLY A 600 32.57 35.86 -44.64
N THR A 601 33.41 35.05 -43.98
CA THR A 601 34.59 35.46 -43.16
C THR A 601 35.87 34.76 -43.67
N GLU A 602 37.05 35.26 -43.28
CA GLU A 602 38.36 34.61 -43.53
C GLU A 602 39.01 34.17 -42.19
N GLU A 603 38.21 33.95 -41.16
CA GLU A 603 38.63 33.52 -39.81
C GLU A 603 38.53 31.98 -39.72
N GLY A 604 39.43 31.33 -38.98
CA GLY A 604 39.52 29.87 -38.94
C GLY A 604 39.76 29.22 -40.32
N GLU A 605 39.03 28.14 -40.61
CA GLU A 605 39.04 27.43 -41.89
C GLU A 605 37.99 27.97 -42.90
N CYS A 606 37.30 29.07 -42.58
CA CYS A 606 36.29 29.69 -43.45
C CYS A 606 36.89 30.49 -44.63
N GLU A 607 36.19 30.51 -45.78
CA GLU A 607 36.49 31.35 -46.95
C GLU A 607 35.29 32.25 -47.31
N ALA A 608 35.55 33.50 -47.71
CA ALA A 608 34.50 34.48 -48.08
C ALA A 608 34.04 34.40 -49.57
N GLY A 609 32.74 34.60 -49.83
CA GLY A 609 32.07 34.57 -51.15
C GLY A 609 31.47 35.92 -51.63
N THR A 610 30.57 35.88 -52.62
CA THR A 610 29.83 37.07 -53.16
C THR A 610 28.34 36.80 -53.36
N LEU A 611 27.48 37.74 -52.97
CA LEU A 611 26.02 37.65 -53.05
C LEU A 611 25.50 37.72 -54.49
N ASP A 612 24.62 36.79 -54.86
CA ASP A 612 23.96 36.69 -56.17
C ASP A 612 22.47 36.37 -56.02
N CYS A 613 21.58 37.12 -56.70
CA CYS A 613 20.13 36.91 -56.62
C CYS A 613 19.72 35.71 -57.48
N GLN A 614 19.29 34.61 -56.85
CA GLN A 614 18.78 33.43 -57.53
C GLN A 614 17.48 32.96 -56.88
N ALA A 615 16.39 32.92 -57.66
CA ALA A 615 15.07 32.45 -57.22
C ALA A 615 14.48 33.21 -56.01
N GLY A 616 14.64 34.54 -55.98
CA GLY A 616 14.07 35.40 -54.93
C GLY A 616 14.89 35.49 -53.64
N GLU A 617 16.15 35.06 -53.66
CA GLU A 617 17.05 35.14 -52.51
C GLU A 617 18.47 35.54 -52.91
N LEU A 618 19.12 36.38 -52.09
CA LEU A 618 20.54 36.73 -52.22
C LEU A 618 21.41 35.63 -51.62
N ILE A 619 21.95 34.77 -52.48
CA ILE A 619 22.76 33.62 -52.05
C ILE A 619 24.24 34.00 -52.10
N CYS A 620 24.99 33.66 -51.04
CA CYS A 620 26.45 33.82 -51.03
C CYS A 620 27.12 32.72 -51.88
N VAL A 621 27.62 33.09 -53.06
CA VAL A 621 28.27 32.13 -53.96
C VAL A 621 29.78 32.15 -53.71
N GLY A 622 30.31 31.02 -53.26
CA GLY A 622 31.76 30.77 -53.11
C GLY A 622 32.31 30.78 -51.69
N GLU A 623 31.46 30.78 -50.66
CA GLU A 623 31.91 30.68 -49.25
C GLU A 623 32.16 29.23 -48.79
N VAL A 624 33.01 29.07 -47.77
CA VAL A 624 33.10 27.86 -46.93
C VAL A 624 32.47 28.22 -45.58
N PRO A 625 31.32 27.63 -45.21
CA PRO A 625 30.60 27.98 -43.99
C PRO A 625 31.25 27.36 -42.74
N PRO A 626 31.05 27.97 -41.56
CA PRO A 626 31.48 27.42 -40.28
C PRO A 626 30.76 26.09 -39.97
N SER A 627 31.43 25.21 -39.23
CA SER A 627 30.94 23.90 -38.80
C SER A 627 31.25 23.65 -37.33
N ASP A 628 30.48 22.80 -36.65
CA ASP A 628 30.65 22.53 -35.22
C ASP A 628 32.10 22.14 -34.83
N GLU A 629 32.55 22.63 -33.68
CA GLU A 629 33.85 22.33 -33.10
C GLU A 629 34.03 20.83 -32.80
N VAL A 630 35.25 20.34 -33.00
CA VAL A 630 35.70 18.98 -32.62
C VAL A 630 37.09 19.11 -32.02
N CYS A 631 37.52 18.21 -31.12
CA CYS A 631 38.84 18.27 -30.46
C CYS A 631 40.05 18.08 -31.42
N ASP A 632 40.17 18.81 -32.52
CA ASP A 632 41.23 18.71 -33.52
C ASP A 632 42.25 19.86 -33.44
N GLY A 633 42.02 20.83 -32.57
CA GLY A 633 42.90 21.98 -32.34
C GLY A 633 42.80 23.04 -33.44
N LEU A 634 41.70 23.05 -34.19
CA LEU A 634 41.35 24.04 -35.20
C LEU A 634 40.10 24.83 -34.75
N ASP A 635 39.84 25.93 -35.46
CA ASP A 635 38.68 26.82 -35.28
C ASP A 635 37.73 26.53 -36.44
N ASN A 636 36.82 25.60 -36.21
CA ASN A 636 35.93 25.03 -37.21
C ASN A 636 34.65 25.85 -37.36
N ASP A 637 34.19 26.51 -36.30
CA ASP A 637 33.03 27.39 -36.31
C ASP A 637 33.37 28.87 -36.57
N CYS A 638 34.66 29.16 -36.72
CA CYS A 638 35.22 30.43 -37.19
C CYS A 638 34.85 31.62 -36.29
N ASP A 639 34.68 31.38 -34.98
CA ASP A 639 34.34 32.39 -33.99
C ASP A 639 35.57 33.02 -33.30
N GLY A 640 36.77 32.50 -33.60
CA GLY A 640 38.06 32.95 -33.08
C GLY A 640 38.55 32.20 -31.85
N GLY A 641 37.78 31.23 -31.38
CA GLY A 641 38.18 30.20 -30.43
C GLY A 641 38.86 28.99 -31.09
N VAL A 642 39.52 28.14 -30.30
CA VAL A 642 39.89 26.77 -30.72
C VAL A 642 39.27 25.74 -29.76
N ASP A 643 38.48 24.80 -30.29
CA ASP A 643 37.81 23.69 -29.58
C ASP A 643 36.80 24.12 -28.47
N GLU A 644 36.10 25.26 -28.61
CA GLU A 644 35.10 25.76 -27.66
C GLU A 644 33.72 25.10 -27.84
N GLY A 645 32.83 25.26 -26.85
CA GLY A 645 31.49 24.65 -26.89
C GLY A 645 31.46 23.14 -26.67
N LEU A 646 32.62 22.50 -26.51
CA LEU A 646 32.77 21.10 -26.11
C LEU A 646 32.64 20.95 -24.58
N PRO A 647 32.14 19.81 -24.05
CA PRO A 647 31.91 19.59 -22.61
C PRO A 647 33.22 19.37 -21.81
N VAL A 648 34.33 19.97 -22.24
CA VAL A 648 35.64 19.81 -21.61
C VAL A 648 35.62 20.43 -20.21
N GLY A 649 35.76 19.59 -19.19
CA GLY A 649 35.63 19.96 -17.78
C GLY A 649 34.27 19.64 -17.15
N ASP A 650 33.31 19.10 -17.91
CA ASP A 650 32.07 18.53 -17.35
C ASP A 650 32.33 17.12 -16.78
N PRO A 651 31.56 16.71 -15.76
CA PRO A 651 31.65 15.36 -15.21
C PRO A 651 31.25 14.29 -16.22
N CYS A 652 31.93 13.15 -16.16
CA CYS A 652 31.69 11.99 -17.01
C CYS A 652 31.77 10.71 -16.16
N GLY A 653 31.02 9.67 -16.53
CA GLY A 653 30.82 8.51 -15.66
C GLY A 653 29.61 8.67 -14.74
N THR A 654 29.47 7.79 -13.75
CA THR A 654 28.37 7.74 -12.78
C THR A 654 28.90 7.97 -11.37
N ASP A 655 28.06 8.53 -10.49
CA ASP A 655 28.30 8.65 -9.03
C ASP A 655 27.46 7.66 -8.22
N VAL A 656 26.93 6.63 -8.89
CA VAL A 656 26.19 5.51 -8.32
C VAL A 656 27.16 4.43 -7.83
N GLY A 657 26.89 3.84 -6.67
CA GLY A 657 27.71 2.79 -6.07
C GLY A 657 29.13 3.26 -5.69
N GLU A 658 30.11 2.40 -5.92
CA GLU A 658 31.54 2.70 -5.71
C GLU A 658 32.21 3.41 -6.92
N CYS A 659 31.45 3.75 -7.96
CA CYS A 659 31.96 4.49 -9.10
C CYS A 659 32.19 5.97 -8.77
N GLU A 660 33.42 6.45 -8.95
CA GLU A 660 33.72 7.89 -8.99
C GLU A 660 33.68 8.43 -10.43
N PRO A 661 32.94 9.54 -10.70
CA PRO A 661 32.92 10.19 -12.00
C PRO A 661 34.24 10.93 -12.28
N GLY A 662 34.67 10.89 -13.53
CA GLY A 662 35.82 11.63 -14.07
C GLY A 662 35.43 12.98 -14.69
N LEU A 663 36.36 13.58 -15.43
CA LEU A 663 36.14 14.80 -16.21
C LEU A 663 36.44 14.58 -17.70
N TRP A 664 35.62 15.14 -18.57
CA TRP A 664 35.86 15.15 -20.01
C TRP A 664 37.09 16.00 -20.37
N VAL A 665 38.04 15.43 -21.10
CA VAL A 665 39.24 16.11 -21.60
C VAL A 665 39.51 15.80 -23.08
N CYS A 666 40.01 16.77 -23.86
CA CYS A 666 40.53 16.48 -25.19
C CYS A 666 41.93 15.84 -25.07
N GLU A 667 42.05 14.56 -25.41
CA GLU A 667 43.34 13.87 -25.46
C GLU A 667 43.51 13.16 -26.81
N GLY A 668 44.49 13.58 -27.61
CA GLY A 668 44.87 12.89 -28.84
C GLY A 668 43.93 13.05 -30.04
N GLY A 669 42.97 13.98 -29.98
CA GLY A 669 41.98 14.20 -31.05
C GLY A 669 40.55 13.83 -30.67
N ASP A 670 40.37 13.14 -29.53
CA ASP A 670 39.10 12.61 -29.06
C ASP A 670 38.76 13.19 -27.67
N LEU A 671 37.47 13.29 -27.37
CA LEU A 671 36.93 13.55 -26.03
C LEU A 671 37.04 12.26 -25.21
N VAL A 672 37.85 12.28 -24.15
CA VAL A 672 38.14 11.14 -23.28
C VAL A 672 37.72 11.48 -21.85
N CYS A 673 37.04 10.56 -21.17
CA CYS A 673 36.75 10.69 -19.75
C CYS A 673 38.00 10.34 -18.93
N GLN A 674 38.56 11.32 -18.21
CA GLN A 674 39.78 11.12 -17.44
C GLN A 674 39.47 11.20 -15.93
N GLY A 675 39.83 10.13 -15.21
CA GLY A 675 39.65 10.04 -13.76
C GLY A 675 38.46 9.21 -13.32
N GLU A 676 37.72 8.60 -14.25
CA GLU A 676 36.63 7.67 -13.91
C GLU A 676 37.15 6.37 -13.28
N SER A 677 36.41 5.88 -12.30
CA SER A 677 36.39 4.47 -11.88
C SER A 677 35.08 3.88 -12.36
N GLY A 678 35.16 2.98 -13.34
CA GLY A 678 33.99 2.34 -13.94
C GLY A 678 33.57 1.05 -13.22
N PRO A 679 32.45 0.46 -13.65
CA PRO A 679 31.83 -0.67 -12.98
C PRO A 679 32.69 -1.93 -13.04
N THR A 680 32.64 -2.72 -11.97
CA THR A 680 33.29 -4.03 -11.81
C THR A 680 32.25 -5.16 -11.75
N GLU A 681 32.67 -6.43 -11.62
CA GLU A 681 31.69 -7.52 -11.45
C GLU A 681 31.24 -7.55 -9.99
N GLU A 682 29.94 -7.70 -9.74
CA GLU A 682 29.36 -7.84 -8.41
C GLU A 682 30.04 -8.91 -7.54
N GLU A 683 30.26 -8.56 -6.28
CA GLU A 683 30.63 -9.48 -5.21
C GLU A 683 29.63 -9.33 -4.05
N CYS A 684 29.24 -10.41 -3.39
CA CYS A 684 28.35 -10.36 -2.21
C CYS A 684 29.08 -9.66 -1.04
N ASN A 685 29.06 -8.34 -1.04
CA ASN A 685 29.79 -7.47 -0.13
C ASN A 685 28.90 -6.31 0.39
N GLY A 686 27.66 -6.20 -0.10
CA GLY A 686 26.68 -5.19 0.30
C GLY A 686 26.94 -3.81 -0.30
N LEU A 687 27.70 -3.75 -1.39
CA LEU A 687 27.98 -2.57 -2.21
C LEU A 687 27.47 -2.83 -3.63
N ASP A 688 27.28 -1.75 -4.37
CA ASP A 688 26.95 -1.73 -5.79
C ASP A 688 28.27 -1.55 -6.56
N ASP A 689 28.87 -2.67 -6.96
CA ASP A 689 30.20 -2.75 -7.57
C ASP A 689 30.15 -2.49 -9.08
N ASP A 690 29.00 -2.72 -9.72
CA ASP A 690 28.73 -2.58 -11.15
C ASP A 690 27.91 -1.32 -11.51
N CYS A 691 27.57 -0.54 -10.49
CA CYS A 691 27.04 0.82 -10.55
C CYS A 691 25.73 0.93 -11.33
N ASP A 692 24.89 -0.10 -11.26
CA ASP A 692 23.58 -0.17 -11.92
C ASP A 692 22.40 0.19 -10.99
N SER A 693 22.68 0.54 -9.74
CA SER A 693 21.75 0.90 -8.65
C SER A 693 21.07 -0.27 -7.95
N GLU A 694 21.34 -1.51 -8.36
CA GLU A 694 21.03 -2.70 -7.56
C GLU A 694 22.24 -3.04 -6.66
N ILE A 695 22.04 -3.89 -5.65
CA ILE A 695 23.10 -4.29 -4.71
C ILE A 695 23.20 -5.81 -4.74
N ASP A 696 24.40 -6.34 -4.98
CA ASP A 696 24.75 -7.76 -4.98
C ASP A 696 23.93 -8.61 -6.01
N GLU A 697 23.53 -8.04 -7.15
CA GLU A 697 22.78 -8.70 -8.21
C GLU A 697 23.66 -9.59 -9.13
N GLY A 698 23.05 -10.36 -10.02
CA GLY A 698 23.79 -11.25 -10.94
C GLY A 698 24.52 -12.45 -10.28
N LEU A 699 24.48 -12.58 -8.94
CA LEU A 699 25.17 -13.63 -8.17
C LEU A 699 24.41 -14.97 -8.07
N GLY A 700 23.27 -15.13 -8.75
CA GLY A 700 22.40 -16.31 -8.64
C GLY A 700 21.64 -16.36 -7.31
N LEU A 701 21.41 -15.20 -6.69
CA LEU A 701 20.55 -15.07 -5.51
C LEU A 701 19.10 -15.44 -5.88
N GLY A 702 18.44 -16.23 -5.04
CA GLY A 702 17.11 -16.79 -5.32
C GLY A 702 17.12 -18.10 -6.12
N ASP A 703 18.27 -18.59 -6.58
CA ASP A 703 18.34 -19.95 -7.15
C ASP A 703 18.21 -21.01 -6.04
N GLU A 704 17.47 -22.08 -6.35
CA GLU A 704 17.38 -23.27 -5.49
C GLU A 704 18.78 -23.85 -5.21
N CYS A 705 19.09 -24.02 -3.93
CA CYS A 705 20.32 -24.61 -3.46
C CYS A 705 20.00 -25.80 -2.54
N GLY A 706 20.86 -26.83 -2.54
CA GLY A 706 20.61 -28.05 -1.76
C GLY A 706 20.02 -29.20 -2.58
N THR A 707 19.42 -30.17 -1.91
CA THR A 707 18.91 -31.42 -2.51
C THR A 707 17.62 -31.87 -1.80
N GLU A 708 16.75 -32.56 -2.52
CA GLU A 708 15.51 -33.17 -1.98
C GLU A 708 15.69 -34.64 -1.58
N ILE A 709 16.93 -35.10 -1.49
CA ILE A 709 17.27 -36.48 -1.15
C ILE A 709 17.31 -36.60 0.39
N GLY A 710 16.64 -37.61 0.94
CA GLY A 710 16.65 -37.89 2.37
C GLY A 710 15.84 -36.89 3.21
N LEU A 711 16.40 -36.42 4.31
CA LEU A 711 15.80 -35.40 5.19
C LEU A 711 16.18 -33.96 4.81
N CYS A 712 16.99 -33.77 3.77
CA CYS A 712 17.34 -32.44 3.30
C CYS A 712 16.15 -31.75 2.66
N VAL A 713 16.08 -30.45 2.90
CA VAL A 713 15.13 -29.55 2.24
C VAL A 713 15.97 -28.53 1.47
N PRO A 714 15.75 -28.35 0.16
CA PRO A 714 16.43 -27.30 -0.59
C PRO A 714 16.05 -25.93 -0.04
N GLY A 715 17.00 -25.01 -0.04
CA GLY A 715 16.82 -23.61 0.31
C GLY A 715 16.99 -22.72 -0.92
N LEU A 716 17.11 -21.41 -0.67
CA LEU A 716 17.41 -20.40 -1.67
C LEU A 716 18.77 -19.76 -1.40
N SER A 717 19.51 -19.48 -2.46
CA SER A 717 20.81 -18.81 -2.38
C SER A 717 20.59 -17.35 -1.93
N GLN A 718 21.20 -16.94 -0.82
CA GLN A 718 21.10 -15.58 -0.24
C GLN A 718 22.49 -15.04 0.08
N CYS A 719 22.67 -13.73 -0.02
CA CYS A 719 23.90 -13.07 0.39
C CYS A 719 23.87 -12.80 1.92
N LEU A 720 24.68 -13.53 2.69
CA LEU A 720 24.80 -13.34 4.15
C LEU A 720 26.27 -13.42 4.57
N GLU A 721 26.68 -12.53 5.49
CA GLU A 721 28.06 -12.47 6.04
C GLU A 721 29.18 -12.37 4.98
N GLY A 722 28.90 -11.77 3.82
CA GLY A 722 29.88 -11.58 2.75
C GLY A 722 30.10 -12.82 1.85
N GLY A 723 29.11 -13.72 1.77
CA GLY A 723 29.12 -14.83 0.83
C GLY A 723 27.71 -15.33 0.48
N VAL A 724 27.58 -15.94 -0.70
CA VAL A 724 26.34 -16.60 -1.12
C VAL A 724 26.17 -17.89 -0.30
N VAL A 725 25.18 -17.91 0.56
CA VAL A 725 24.82 -19.04 1.44
C VAL A 725 23.45 -19.60 1.07
N CYS A 726 23.22 -20.88 1.37
CA CYS A 726 21.91 -21.49 1.16
C CYS A 726 21.04 -21.29 2.41
N ALA A 727 20.02 -20.44 2.30
CA ALA A 727 19.13 -20.08 3.40
C ALA A 727 17.74 -20.72 3.24
N GLY A 728 17.12 -21.09 4.35
CA GLY A 728 15.80 -21.74 4.37
C GLY A 728 15.79 -23.26 4.10
N GLY A 729 16.94 -23.86 3.75
CA GLY A 729 17.09 -25.30 3.57
C GLY A 729 17.68 -26.02 4.79
N THR A 730 17.41 -27.31 4.93
CA THR A 730 18.07 -28.19 5.92
C THR A 730 19.34 -28.78 5.30
N PRO A 731 20.55 -28.38 5.74
CA PRO A 731 21.79 -28.86 5.14
C PRO A 731 22.07 -30.32 5.48
N PRO A 732 22.87 -31.04 4.67
CA PRO A 732 23.26 -32.41 4.97
C PRO A 732 24.04 -32.47 6.28
N GLN A 733 23.61 -33.37 7.15
CA GLN A 733 24.21 -33.63 8.47
C GLN A 733 24.97 -34.95 8.42
N ALA A 734 25.85 -35.22 9.39
CA ALA A 734 26.49 -36.52 9.44
C ALA A 734 25.45 -37.61 9.72
N GLU A 735 25.51 -38.73 8.98
CA GLU A 735 24.63 -39.89 9.17
C GLU A 735 24.51 -40.32 10.64
N VAL A 736 23.28 -40.61 11.04
CA VAL A 736 22.91 -41.16 12.34
C VAL A 736 22.24 -42.49 12.09
N CYS A 737 22.45 -43.48 12.96
CA CYS A 737 21.86 -44.81 12.81
C CYS A 737 20.37 -44.79 13.17
N ASP A 738 19.53 -44.30 12.25
CA ASP A 738 18.10 -44.11 12.47
C ASP A 738 17.21 -44.46 11.25
N CYS A 739 17.81 -45.00 10.18
CA CYS A 739 17.15 -45.33 8.90
C CYS A 739 16.62 -44.13 8.11
N GLU A 740 17.06 -42.93 8.45
CA GLU A 740 16.90 -41.76 7.61
C GLU A 740 18.23 -41.49 6.87
N ASP A 741 18.15 -40.76 5.78
CA ASP A 741 19.31 -40.32 4.99
C ASP A 741 19.57 -38.86 5.42
N ASN A 742 20.44 -38.69 6.43
CA ASN A 742 20.71 -37.41 7.08
C ASN A 742 21.73 -36.57 6.30
N ASP A 743 22.61 -37.22 5.54
CA ASP A 743 23.67 -36.59 4.75
C ASP A 743 23.31 -36.41 3.27
N CYS A 744 22.16 -36.95 2.88
CA CYS A 744 21.45 -36.67 1.64
C CYS A 744 22.21 -37.14 0.40
N ASP A 745 23.05 -38.17 0.55
CA ASP A 745 23.82 -38.77 -0.54
C ASP A 745 23.04 -39.83 -1.34
N GLY A 746 21.83 -40.18 -0.88
CA GLY A 746 20.92 -41.16 -1.48
C GLY A 746 21.12 -42.59 -0.96
N SER A 747 21.98 -42.75 0.03
CA SER A 747 22.18 -43.97 0.80
C SER A 747 21.64 -43.75 2.21
N THR A 748 21.17 -44.83 2.84
CA THR A 748 20.70 -44.76 4.23
C THR A 748 21.71 -45.49 5.11
N ASP A 749 22.16 -44.83 6.19
CA ASP A 749 23.09 -45.36 7.20
C ASP A 749 24.40 -45.91 6.59
N GLU A 750 25.03 -45.21 5.64
CA GLU A 750 26.28 -45.69 5.03
C GLU A 750 27.47 -45.57 5.98
N ASN A 751 28.35 -46.58 5.97
CA ASN A 751 29.38 -46.79 7.00
C ASN A 751 28.83 -47.20 8.38
N PRO A 752 28.09 -48.33 8.45
CA PRO A 752 27.41 -48.80 9.68
C PRO A 752 28.33 -49.12 10.86
N ASP A 753 29.65 -49.22 10.64
CA ASP A 753 30.64 -49.46 11.69
C ASP A 753 31.21 -48.15 12.30
N GLU A 754 30.98 -46.98 11.66
CA GLU A 754 31.52 -45.68 12.07
C GLU A 754 30.45 -44.74 12.68
N ILE A 755 29.18 -44.89 12.29
CA ILE A 755 28.05 -44.11 12.80
C ILE A 755 27.70 -44.45 14.26
N CYS A 756 28.01 -45.67 14.69
CA CYS A 756 27.69 -46.15 16.03
C CYS A 756 28.89 -46.07 16.99
N PRO A 757 28.66 -45.96 18.32
CA PRO A 757 29.73 -45.95 19.32
C PRO A 757 30.68 -47.15 19.20
N ALA A 758 31.96 -46.92 19.51
CA ALA A 758 33.03 -47.92 19.32
C ALA A 758 32.68 -49.30 19.89
N GLY A 759 32.59 -50.29 19.00
CA GLY A 759 32.25 -51.68 19.33
C GLY A 759 30.79 -52.06 19.10
N SER A 760 29.95 -51.15 18.59
CA SER A 760 28.61 -51.41 18.08
C SER A 760 28.54 -51.16 16.57
N ARG A 761 27.50 -51.67 15.90
CA ARG A 761 27.29 -51.54 14.47
C ARG A 761 25.83 -51.20 14.19
N CYS A 762 25.58 -50.31 13.23
CA CYS A 762 24.24 -49.99 12.77
C CYS A 762 23.62 -51.19 12.04
N ILE A 763 22.53 -51.72 12.58
CA ILE A 763 21.77 -52.84 12.02
C ILE A 763 20.28 -52.59 12.32
N ASP A 764 19.46 -52.50 11.27
CA ASP A 764 18.01 -52.22 11.37
C ASP A 764 17.69 -50.95 12.19
N CYS A 765 18.30 -49.82 11.83
CA CYS A 765 18.07 -48.50 12.44
C CYS A 765 18.49 -48.42 13.93
N ASP A 766 19.38 -49.30 14.37
CA ASP A 766 19.76 -49.39 15.77
C ASP A 766 21.22 -49.81 15.92
N CYS A 767 21.94 -49.15 16.84
CA CYS A 767 23.31 -49.50 17.16
C CYS A 767 23.37 -50.82 17.94
N ALA A 768 23.40 -51.92 17.19
CA ALA A 768 23.43 -53.26 17.73
C ALA A 768 24.76 -53.53 18.44
N SER A 769 24.67 -53.93 19.70
CA SER A 769 25.83 -54.41 20.47
C SER A 769 26.15 -55.86 20.12
N PRO A 770 27.43 -56.28 20.15
CA PRO A 770 27.83 -57.64 19.85
C PRO A 770 27.38 -58.60 20.94
N CYS A 771 27.01 -59.81 20.53
CA CYS A 771 26.54 -60.86 21.42
C CYS A 771 27.11 -62.23 21.03
N SER A 772 27.00 -63.19 21.94
CA SER A 772 27.44 -64.56 21.70
C SER A 772 26.32 -65.54 22.01
N ALA A 773 26.10 -66.49 21.10
CA ALA A 773 25.16 -67.59 21.27
C ALA A 773 25.48 -68.48 22.49
N GLU A 774 26.68 -68.35 23.07
CA GLU A 774 27.12 -69.10 24.27
C GLU A 774 26.90 -68.36 25.61
N GLN A 775 26.07 -67.30 25.65
CA GLN A 775 25.59 -66.60 26.87
C GLN A 775 26.63 -65.76 27.65
N GLU A 776 27.85 -65.57 27.13
CA GLU A 776 28.85 -64.72 27.81
C GLU A 776 28.54 -63.20 27.70
N PHE A 777 27.75 -62.81 26.69
CA PHE A 777 27.17 -61.47 26.51
C PHE A 777 25.73 -61.59 26.00
N PRO A 778 24.73 -61.77 26.90
CA PRO A 778 23.33 -61.85 26.52
C PRO A 778 22.79 -60.46 26.13
N CYS A 779 21.91 -60.43 25.12
CA CYS A 779 21.27 -59.20 24.71
C CYS A 779 20.34 -58.63 25.79
N PRO A 780 20.16 -57.29 25.83
CA PRO A 780 19.15 -56.66 26.68
C PRO A 780 17.75 -57.25 26.44
N PRO A 781 16.83 -57.16 27.42
CA PRO A 781 15.46 -57.63 27.26
C PRO A 781 14.79 -57.01 26.01
N GLY A 782 14.17 -57.85 25.17
CA GLY A 782 13.52 -57.41 23.92
C GLY A 782 14.35 -57.59 22.65
N ARG A 783 15.62 -58.02 22.74
CA ARG A 783 16.49 -58.27 21.58
C ARG A 783 17.00 -59.71 21.52
N GLU A 784 17.21 -60.23 20.32
CA GLU A 784 17.73 -61.58 20.07
C GLU A 784 19.15 -61.50 19.47
N CYS A 785 20.00 -62.47 19.84
CA CYS A 785 21.34 -62.56 19.31
C CYS A 785 21.32 -63.26 17.95
N ILE A 786 21.41 -62.50 16.86
CA ILE A 786 21.39 -63.00 15.49
C ILE A 786 22.74 -62.67 14.85
N ASP A 787 23.43 -63.69 14.35
CA ASP A 787 24.75 -63.58 13.70
C ASP A 787 25.82 -62.79 14.48
N GLY A 788 25.73 -62.83 15.82
CA GLY A 788 26.69 -62.19 16.72
C GLY A 788 26.34 -60.75 17.11
N TRP A 789 25.13 -60.27 16.80
CA TRP A 789 24.65 -58.92 17.14
C TRP A 789 23.26 -58.95 17.79
N CYS A 790 23.01 -58.00 18.70
CA CYS A 790 21.72 -57.85 19.38
C CYS A 790 20.73 -57.09 18.53
N ILE A 791 19.93 -57.82 17.75
CA ILE A 791 18.91 -57.27 16.86
C ILE A 791 17.55 -57.23 17.59
N GLY A 792 16.84 -56.10 17.51
CA GLY A 792 15.48 -55.97 18.04
C GLY A 792 14.48 -56.70 17.15
N ASN A 793 13.91 -57.81 17.61
CA ASN A 793 12.78 -58.43 16.94
C ASN A 793 11.49 -58.10 17.68
N LEU A 794 11.01 -56.87 17.49
CA LEU A 794 9.86 -56.31 18.20
C LEU A 794 8.54 -57.06 17.91
N CYS A 795 8.44 -57.78 16.79
CA CYS A 795 7.24 -58.53 16.39
C CYS A 795 7.29 -60.03 16.72
N SER A 796 8.36 -60.54 17.32
CA SER A 796 8.47 -61.96 17.66
C SER A 796 7.56 -62.31 18.86
N GLY A 797 6.47 -63.02 18.58
CA GLY A 797 5.48 -63.43 19.59
C GLY A 797 4.23 -62.55 19.66
N VAL A 798 4.19 -61.45 18.88
CA VAL A 798 2.98 -60.63 18.72
C VAL A 798 2.02 -61.34 17.77
N THR A 799 0.80 -61.61 18.24
CA THR A 799 -0.27 -62.22 17.42
C THR A 799 -1.37 -61.18 17.26
N CYS A 800 -1.49 -60.60 16.07
CA CYS A 800 -2.46 -59.55 15.82
C CYS A 800 -3.86 -60.12 15.49
N PRO A 801 -4.93 -59.43 15.92
CA PRO A 801 -6.31 -59.65 15.48
C PRO A 801 -6.47 -59.72 13.95
N GLU A 802 -7.58 -60.29 13.49
CA GLU A 802 -7.96 -60.33 12.08
C GLU A 802 -8.13 -58.90 11.54
N GLY A 803 -7.48 -58.57 10.42
CA GLY A 803 -7.43 -57.21 9.85
C GLY A 803 -6.17 -56.40 10.19
N GLU A 804 -5.28 -56.89 11.06
CA GLU A 804 -4.07 -56.18 11.49
C GLU A 804 -2.77 -56.89 11.05
N ARG A 805 -1.65 -56.16 11.08
CA ARG A 805 -0.29 -56.70 10.90
C ARG A 805 0.66 -56.08 11.92
N CYS A 806 1.66 -56.82 12.36
CA CYS A 806 2.65 -56.30 13.30
C CYS A 806 3.68 -55.43 12.58
N VAL A 807 3.87 -54.19 13.03
CA VAL A 807 4.93 -53.27 12.59
C VAL A 807 5.59 -52.71 13.86
N ARG A 808 6.91 -52.88 14.01
CA ARG A 808 7.70 -52.41 15.17
C ARG A 808 7.17 -52.80 16.57
N GLY A 809 6.37 -53.87 16.67
CA GLY A 809 5.86 -54.41 17.94
C GLY A 809 4.38 -54.12 18.21
N ASP A 810 3.78 -53.24 17.42
CA ASP A 810 2.37 -52.88 17.51
C ASP A 810 1.55 -53.54 16.41
N CYS A 811 0.32 -53.92 16.74
CA CYS A 811 -0.64 -54.38 15.76
C CYS A 811 -1.33 -53.18 15.14
N VAL A 812 -0.94 -52.86 13.91
CA VAL A 812 -1.52 -51.76 13.14
C VAL A 812 -2.49 -52.31 12.11
N SER A 813 -3.48 -51.50 11.74
CA SER A 813 -4.44 -51.85 10.70
C SER A 813 -3.70 -52.15 9.38
N ARG A 814 -4.17 -53.13 8.62
CA ARG A 814 -3.67 -53.37 7.25
C ARG A 814 -3.95 -52.21 6.29
N CYS A 815 -4.75 -51.23 6.72
CA CYS A 815 -5.11 -50.02 5.99
C CYS A 815 -4.45 -48.75 6.54
N GLU A 816 -3.59 -48.85 7.56
CA GLU A 816 -2.81 -47.72 8.07
C GLU A 816 -1.92 -47.14 6.96
N GLY A 817 -2.10 -45.86 6.61
CA GLY A 817 -1.35 -45.17 5.56
C GLY A 817 -1.84 -45.39 4.12
N ILE A 818 -2.96 -46.10 3.89
CA ILE A 818 -3.57 -46.24 2.56
C ILE A 818 -4.67 -45.20 2.40
N VAL A 819 -4.39 -44.15 1.63
CA VAL A 819 -5.39 -43.15 1.21
C VAL A 819 -6.09 -43.66 -0.05
N CYS A 820 -7.42 -43.74 0.00
CA CYS A 820 -8.24 -44.16 -1.13
C CYS A 820 -8.92 -42.94 -1.78
N ASP A 821 -9.04 -42.95 -3.09
CA ASP A 821 -9.76 -41.92 -3.85
C ASP A 821 -11.24 -41.81 -3.42
N ALA A 822 -11.88 -40.67 -3.69
CA ALA A 822 -13.26 -40.39 -3.28
C ALA A 822 -14.26 -41.51 -3.68
N GLY A 823 -15.04 -41.99 -2.71
CA GLY A 823 -16.00 -43.08 -2.88
C GLY A 823 -15.43 -44.50 -2.71
N LEU A 824 -14.15 -44.62 -2.31
CA LEU A 824 -13.51 -45.88 -1.98
C LEU A 824 -13.09 -45.92 -0.50
N ARG A 825 -13.26 -47.07 0.14
CA ARG A 825 -12.88 -47.36 1.52
C ARG A 825 -11.92 -48.54 1.57
N CYS A 826 -10.86 -48.43 2.38
CA CYS A 826 -9.86 -49.49 2.50
C CYS A 826 -10.39 -50.68 3.30
N SER A 827 -10.20 -51.90 2.75
CA SER A 827 -10.44 -53.18 3.43
C SER A 827 -9.35 -54.18 3.01
N GLU A 828 -8.67 -54.80 3.97
CA GLU A 828 -7.58 -55.78 3.72
C GLU A 828 -6.51 -55.29 2.72
N SER A 829 -6.09 -54.03 2.86
CA SER A 829 -5.08 -53.37 2.01
C SER A 829 -5.51 -53.10 0.55
N LEU A 830 -6.81 -53.14 0.25
CA LEU A 830 -7.38 -52.75 -1.04
C LEU A 830 -8.41 -51.63 -0.87
N CYS A 831 -8.39 -50.64 -1.75
CA CYS A 831 -9.47 -49.66 -1.86
C CYS A 831 -10.65 -50.28 -2.63
N LEU A 832 -11.76 -50.52 -1.92
CA LEU A 832 -13.01 -51.03 -2.47
C LEU A 832 -14.05 -49.92 -2.49
N VAL A 833 -15.05 -50.01 -3.36
CA VAL A 833 -16.14 -49.01 -3.41
C VAL A 833 -16.88 -49.02 -2.07
N ASP A 834 -17.08 -47.84 -1.48
CA ASP A 834 -17.75 -47.66 -0.19
C ASP A 834 -19.27 -47.79 -0.35
N ASP A 835 -19.71 -49.04 -0.55
CA ASP A 835 -21.11 -49.42 -0.72
C ASP A 835 -21.46 -50.65 0.13
N CYS A 836 -22.75 -50.89 0.33
CA CYS A 836 -23.19 -52.04 1.13
C CYS A 836 -22.92 -53.42 0.48
N PHE A 837 -22.38 -53.47 -0.75
CA PHE A 837 -21.94 -54.72 -1.37
C PHE A 837 -20.55 -55.14 -0.87
N ASN A 838 -19.66 -54.17 -0.66
CA ASN A 838 -18.33 -54.40 -0.11
C ASN A 838 -18.32 -54.31 1.43
N PHE A 839 -19.26 -53.56 2.03
CA PHE A 839 -19.39 -53.38 3.47
C PHE A 839 -20.81 -53.74 3.96
N PRO A 840 -21.18 -55.04 3.96
CA PRO A 840 -22.54 -55.50 4.25
C PRO A 840 -22.99 -55.27 5.71
N ASP A 841 -22.05 -55.01 6.62
CA ASP A 841 -22.33 -54.69 8.02
C ASP A 841 -22.85 -53.25 8.23
N ASP A 842 -22.79 -52.41 7.18
CA ASP A 842 -23.29 -51.03 7.22
C ASP A 842 -24.84 -50.96 7.12
N CYS A 843 -25.51 -52.04 6.69
CA CYS A 843 -26.97 -52.11 6.69
C CYS A 843 -27.54 -52.55 8.04
N GLY A 844 -28.53 -51.81 8.54
CA GLY A 844 -29.18 -52.09 9.81
C GLY A 844 -30.05 -53.35 9.79
N GLU A 845 -30.45 -53.84 10.98
CA GLU A 845 -31.36 -54.99 11.09
C GLU A 845 -32.71 -54.70 10.38
N GLY A 846 -32.98 -55.42 9.28
CA GLY A 846 -34.21 -55.28 8.46
C GLY A 846 -33.98 -54.68 7.07
N GLU A 847 -32.77 -54.19 6.81
CA GLU A 847 -32.37 -53.62 5.53
C GLU A 847 -31.66 -54.67 4.65
N ALA A 848 -31.70 -54.45 3.34
CA ALA A 848 -30.97 -55.21 2.35
C ALA A 848 -30.25 -54.24 1.42
N CYS A 849 -29.05 -54.62 1.00
CA CYS A 849 -28.30 -53.86 0.02
C CYS A 849 -29.00 -53.94 -1.35
N VAL A 850 -29.50 -52.81 -1.83
CA VAL A 850 -30.17 -52.67 -3.13
C VAL A 850 -29.49 -51.53 -3.89
N ASP A 851 -28.90 -51.85 -5.04
CA ASP A 851 -28.19 -50.89 -5.91
C ASP A 851 -27.04 -50.10 -5.23
N GLY A 852 -26.46 -50.65 -4.16
CA GLY A 852 -25.30 -50.06 -3.46
C GLY A 852 -25.67 -49.33 -2.17
N ASP A 853 -26.98 -49.14 -1.92
CA ASP A 853 -27.51 -48.49 -0.72
C ASP A 853 -28.29 -49.46 0.18
N CYS A 854 -28.26 -49.20 1.49
CA CYS A 854 -29.08 -49.92 2.45
C CYS A 854 -30.53 -49.44 2.36
N ALA A 855 -31.43 -50.33 1.94
CA ALA A 855 -32.86 -50.05 1.83
C ALA A 855 -33.67 -51.09 2.62
N PRO A 856 -34.87 -50.75 3.14
CA PRO A 856 -35.75 -51.71 3.79
C PRO A 856 -36.03 -52.91 2.87
N HIS A 857 -35.96 -54.14 3.40
CA HIS A 857 -36.13 -55.33 2.58
C HIS A 857 -37.48 -55.27 1.84
N PRO A 858 -37.54 -55.26 0.49
CA PRO A 858 -38.77 -54.97 -0.27
C PRO A 858 -39.96 -55.90 0.00
N CYS A 859 -39.67 -57.07 0.61
CA CYS A 859 -40.65 -58.09 0.98
C CYS A 859 -41.01 -58.09 2.47
N GLU A 860 -40.54 -57.12 3.25
CA GLU A 860 -40.95 -56.97 4.64
C GLU A 860 -42.46 -56.65 4.71
N GLY A 861 -43.22 -57.50 5.41
CA GLY A 861 -44.69 -57.36 5.52
C GLY A 861 -45.51 -57.93 4.36
N VAL A 862 -44.89 -58.47 3.30
CA VAL A 862 -45.60 -59.04 2.15
C VAL A 862 -45.93 -60.52 2.38
N ALA A 863 -47.22 -60.85 2.53
CA ALA A 863 -47.69 -62.22 2.72
C ALA A 863 -48.21 -62.83 1.41
N CYS A 864 -47.43 -63.72 0.80
CA CYS A 864 -47.78 -64.41 -0.45
C CYS A 864 -48.57 -65.71 -0.24
N GLY A 865 -49.30 -66.15 -1.27
CA GLY A 865 -50.10 -67.37 -1.24
C GLY A 865 -49.26 -68.65 -1.11
N ALA A 866 -49.92 -69.79 -0.85
CA ALA A 866 -49.27 -71.08 -0.55
C ALA A 866 -48.39 -71.67 -1.66
N ALA A 867 -48.37 -71.08 -2.86
CA ALA A 867 -47.53 -71.45 -3.99
C ALA A 867 -46.82 -70.24 -4.59
N GLU A 868 -46.66 -69.16 -3.83
CA GLU A 868 -46.02 -67.92 -4.23
C GLU A 868 -44.96 -67.54 -3.18
N TYR A 869 -43.97 -66.75 -3.59
CA TYR A 869 -43.01 -66.15 -2.68
C TYR A 869 -42.76 -64.72 -3.11
N CYS A 870 -42.33 -63.88 -2.17
CA CYS A 870 -42.07 -62.50 -2.49
C CYS A 870 -40.71 -62.36 -3.17
N ARG A 871 -40.67 -61.64 -4.30
CA ARG A 871 -39.45 -61.23 -4.99
C ARG A 871 -39.64 -59.76 -5.41
N ALA A 872 -38.77 -58.87 -4.92
CA ALA A 872 -38.85 -57.42 -5.18
C ALA A 872 -40.20 -56.77 -4.79
N GLY A 873 -40.83 -57.22 -3.71
CA GLY A 873 -42.11 -56.67 -3.22
C GLY A 873 -43.37 -57.30 -3.82
N ASP A 874 -43.24 -58.08 -4.91
CA ASP A 874 -44.36 -58.76 -5.57
C ASP A 874 -44.40 -60.26 -5.23
N CYS A 875 -45.62 -60.80 -5.10
CA CYS A 875 -45.83 -62.24 -4.96
C CYS A 875 -45.75 -62.93 -6.32
N VAL A 876 -44.67 -63.69 -6.53
CA VAL A 876 -44.44 -64.45 -7.76
C VAL A 876 -44.61 -65.95 -7.50
N GLY A 877 -45.10 -66.68 -8.52
CA GLY A 877 -45.33 -68.11 -8.41
C GLY A 877 -44.05 -68.89 -8.10
N SER A 878 -44.15 -69.90 -7.25
CA SER A 878 -43.06 -70.80 -6.94
C SER A 878 -42.98 -71.91 -7.99
N CYS A 879 -41.76 -72.20 -8.44
CA CYS A 879 -41.49 -73.32 -9.34
C CYS A 879 -41.36 -74.67 -8.61
N VAL A 880 -41.51 -74.68 -7.29
CA VAL A 880 -41.46 -75.89 -6.48
C VAL A 880 -42.67 -76.78 -6.84
N GLY A 881 -42.40 -77.91 -7.50
CA GLY A 881 -43.42 -78.87 -7.93
C GLY A 881 -43.98 -78.68 -9.35
N VAL A 882 -43.44 -77.73 -10.12
CA VAL A 882 -43.81 -77.50 -11.53
C VAL A 882 -42.88 -78.34 -12.44
N GLU A 883 -43.44 -79.35 -13.12
CA GLU A 883 -42.70 -80.17 -14.10
C GLU A 883 -42.87 -79.60 -15.52
N CYS A 884 -41.78 -79.07 -16.09
CA CYS A 884 -41.76 -78.52 -17.45
C CYS A 884 -41.26 -79.54 -18.48
N ALA A 885 -41.74 -79.41 -19.72
CA ALA A 885 -41.30 -80.25 -20.82
C ALA A 885 -39.84 -79.95 -21.23
N GLY A 886 -39.19 -80.89 -21.91
CA GLY A 886 -37.79 -80.73 -22.35
C GLY A 886 -37.59 -79.48 -23.22
N GLY A 887 -36.62 -78.64 -22.87
CA GLY A 887 -36.36 -77.34 -23.50
C GLY A 887 -37.17 -76.17 -22.90
N GLN A 888 -37.89 -76.41 -21.80
CA GLN A 888 -38.56 -75.40 -21.01
C GLN A 888 -38.01 -75.37 -19.59
N ARG A 889 -37.96 -74.19 -18.99
CA ARG A 889 -37.64 -74.00 -17.58
C ARG A 889 -38.81 -73.33 -16.88
N CYS A 890 -39.00 -73.63 -15.61
CA CYS A 890 -40.01 -72.93 -14.84
C CYS A 890 -39.50 -71.52 -14.48
N VAL A 891 -40.30 -70.51 -14.79
CA VAL A 891 -40.12 -69.12 -14.37
C VAL A 891 -41.42 -68.70 -13.69
N ASP A 892 -41.33 -68.28 -12.43
CA ASP A 892 -42.44 -67.76 -11.63
C ASP A 892 -43.70 -68.65 -11.59
N GLY A 893 -43.48 -69.96 -11.47
CA GLY A 893 -44.55 -70.97 -11.39
C GLY A 893 -45.11 -71.42 -12.74
N SER A 894 -44.59 -70.89 -13.87
CA SER A 894 -45.03 -71.22 -15.23
C SER A 894 -43.90 -71.78 -16.08
N CYS A 895 -44.20 -72.75 -16.94
CA CYS A 895 -43.20 -73.34 -17.84
C CYS A 895 -42.99 -72.49 -19.08
N GLU A 896 -41.83 -71.85 -19.16
CA GLU A 896 -41.42 -71.03 -20.30
C GLU A 896 -40.31 -71.72 -21.10
N THR A 897 -40.20 -71.38 -22.38
CA THR A 897 -39.12 -71.90 -23.23
C THR A 897 -37.77 -71.43 -22.71
N ASP A 898 -36.85 -72.37 -22.48
CA ASP A 898 -35.49 -72.06 -22.06
C ASP A 898 -34.74 -71.40 -23.20
N ARG A 899 -34.27 -70.16 -23.00
CA ARG A 899 -33.58 -69.37 -24.02
C ARG A 899 -32.24 -70.00 -24.44
N CYS A 900 -31.74 -70.94 -23.66
CA CYS A 900 -30.49 -71.65 -23.90
C CYS A 900 -30.71 -73.02 -24.56
N ALA A 901 -31.96 -73.42 -24.79
CA ALA A 901 -32.28 -74.70 -25.42
C ALA A 901 -31.85 -74.72 -26.89
N GLY A 902 -30.82 -75.53 -27.19
CA GLY A 902 -30.31 -75.74 -28.55
C GLY A 902 -29.25 -74.75 -29.02
N VAL A 903 -28.70 -73.92 -28.11
CA VAL A 903 -27.63 -72.96 -28.41
C VAL A 903 -26.27 -73.57 -28.01
N GLU A 904 -25.33 -73.67 -28.96
CA GLU A 904 -23.94 -74.05 -28.68
C GLU A 904 -23.10 -72.80 -28.39
N CYS A 905 -22.47 -72.73 -27.21
CA CYS A 905 -21.56 -71.64 -26.82
C CYS A 905 -20.09 -72.10 -26.84
N ASN A 906 -19.21 -71.26 -27.40
CA ASN A 906 -17.75 -71.48 -27.38
C ASN A 906 -17.12 -71.09 -26.02
N GLU A 907 -15.87 -71.47 -25.80
CA GLU A 907 -15.11 -71.56 -24.52
C GLU A 907 -15.07 -70.32 -23.59
N ARG A 908 -15.72 -69.20 -23.93
CA ARG A 908 -15.82 -68.00 -23.08
C ARG A 908 -17.18 -67.33 -23.09
N ARG A 909 -18.25 -68.04 -23.45
CA ARG A 909 -19.63 -67.57 -23.30
C ARG A 909 -20.47 -68.63 -22.62
N PHE A 910 -21.28 -68.21 -21.66
CA PHE A 910 -22.32 -69.01 -21.01
C PHE A 910 -23.68 -68.47 -21.46
N CYS A 911 -24.65 -69.36 -21.68
CA CYS A 911 -26.02 -68.99 -22.03
C CYS A 911 -26.90 -69.08 -20.79
#